data_AF-A0A2R5F0I7-F1
#
_entry.id   AF-A0A2R5F0I7-F1
#
_cell.length_a   1.000
_cell.length_b   1.000
_cell.length_c   1.000
_cell.angle_alpha   90.00
_cell.angle_beta   90.00
_cell.angle_gamma   90.00
#
_symmetry.space_group_name_H-M   'P 1'
#
loop_
_entity.id
_entity.type
_entity.pdbx_description
1 polymer ?
#
loop_
_entity_poly.entity_id
_entity_poly.type
_entity_poly.pdbx_seq_one_letter_code
_entity_poly.pdbx_strand_id
1 'polypeptide(L)'
;MGNRLRKTAARKTAAFLLCATLAAQGGATVATGTVAASGTSAIQSELVSVAPVQTNEVLHNPGMGWVLIDNAIPGHLDAGRTGTYPEVDNVAVLTHWGELEPTEGVYDWSLLDDSIEYWANLGKRIHFRISTDAMMISGYGYAKSVPEWLFQQYGVPYQERFDQGYTFKLPDYTNPVFMEKLETFLEAFADRYRDDPRLDIVDLRGYGTWGEWHSGHDFDSYAERISTLRAIIDKWYAAWNGDKILALSNSYEWRSEMTPTVNNPASYEEYMSWSAFDHALTKPNLTFRRDGAAGALREYDRQLLESFFRSNRSLPLIAEFFGGYGYYVGNGSGYTPDSALEEALQLHPNYITMMGHDGDFGAASFYSERPDLIDEGNKRMGYRLVINQAQFPSAVQSGSAFELRQLWSNLGVGRSYKNYPLKLYLTDSSGDTVWSATDENFDMTGVVAGEVYETFSSFELPTSIAPGEYDVRVALVDDQGNPAIRFGIEGRDSENRYLLGKLNVESGSVTMPQDDSIRDAFEGGSFASSQYVGGFQGLGVVTNQPDKVVDGSYSAYGSAPSTQDWSEFLYSDTAKIALEPGTTYTVSFRYKATATPGPNGFYYFLARTGSGSFAHDKGFTTWRDDSGLTRTKTVTFTTDETFQDYYLIWGLRSGGAISIDDIVITKELEAVHDSFESGGLSASRYELGTGQTAGSLSGAAGLHGDWSISSVSDERNFLYSRKNVLKLKKDSVYLVTFRWKPLATPSGGGYFRFGAESKKSGAAPSFVHRWYGASSQEGESRTYVVRTDSFKDYRLVWGLKGGDIAIDDISVIKL
;
A
#
# COMPACT_ATOMS: atom_id res chain seq x y z
N MET A 1 8.30 83.30 4.81
CA MET A 1 8.99 82.53 3.75
C MET A 1 8.28 81.19 3.67
N GLY A 2 7.27 80.97 2.81
CA GLY A 2 7.30 81.01 1.34
C GLY A 2 7.85 79.67 0.85
N ASN A 3 7.26 78.87 -0.05
CA ASN A 3 6.07 78.91 -0.92
C ASN A 3 5.88 77.44 -1.41
N ARG A 4 4.66 76.88 -1.51
CA ARG A 4 3.87 76.66 -2.77
C ARG A 4 4.66 76.04 -3.94
N LEU A 5 4.22 74.93 -4.57
CA LEU A 5 3.12 74.80 -5.57
C LEU A 5 2.76 73.29 -5.73
N ARG A 6 1.50 72.78 -5.68
CA ARG A 6 0.32 72.92 -6.59
C ARG A 6 0.63 72.41 -8.03
N LYS A 7 -0.18 71.61 -8.75
CA LYS A 7 -1.62 71.22 -8.70
C LYS A 7 -1.92 70.10 -9.73
N THR A 8 -2.89 69.21 -9.41
CA THR A 8 -4.08 68.67 -10.17
C THR A 8 -4.30 69.10 -11.64
N ALA A 9 -5.02 68.41 -12.56
CA ALA A 9 -6.24 67.56 -12.56
C ALA A 9 -6.40 66.99 -14.02
N ALA A 10 -7.02 65.85 -14.38
CA ALA A 10 -8.40 65.30 -14.28
C ALA A 10 -9.16 65.23 -15.65
N ARG A 11 -9.62 64.00 -16.00
CA ARG A 11 -10.91 63.52 -16.58
C ARG A 11 -11.49 63.99 -17.95
N LYS A 12 -11.66 62.97 -18.83
CA LYS A 12 -12.89 62.39 -19.47
C LYS A 12 -13.85 63.19 -20.43
N THR A 13 -13.97 62.62 -21.65
CA THR A 13 -15.17 62.29 -22.49
C THR A 13 -15.87 63.29 -23.46
N ALA A 14 -15.84 62.90 -24.75
CA ALA A 14 -16.74 63.01 -25.93
C ALA A 14 -17.76 64.16 -26.15
N ALA A 15 -17.86 64.64 -27.41
CA ALA A 15 -19.07 64.58 -28.27
C ALA A 15 -18.99 65.42 -29.58
N PHE A 16 -19.49 64.80 -30.68
CA PHE A 16 -20.26 65.34 -31.83
C PHE A 16 -19.74 66.44 -32.79
N LEU A 17 -19.81 66.14 -34.10
CA LEU A 17 -20.20 67.10 -35.14
C LEU A 17 -21.12 66.43 -36.19
N LEU A 18 -22.01 67.23 -36.75
CA LEU A 18 -23.29 66.87 -37.38
C LEU A 18 -23.33 67.26 -38.87
N CYS A 19 -24.03 66.44 -39.68
CA CYS A 19 -24.85 66.73 -40.87
C CYS A 19 -24.30 67.45 -42.13
N ALA A 20 -24.49 66.79 -43.28
CA ALA A 20 -25.11 67.39 -44.46
C ALA A 20 -25.90 66.33 -45.26
N THR A 21 -27.17 66.64 -45.53
CA THR A 21 -28.19 65.84 -46.22
C THR A 21 -28.22 66.10 -47.73
N LEU A 22 -28.48 65.06 -48.53
CA LEU A 22 -29.15 65.18 -49.84
C LEU A 22 -29.99 63.92 -50.08
N ALA A 23 -31.29 64.13 -50.28
CA ALA A 23 -32.28 63.10 -50.51
C ALA A 23 -32.54 62.91 -52.02
N ALA A 24 -32.64 61.67 -52.46
CA ALA A 24 -33.41 61.30 -53.65
C ALA A 24 -33.91 59.85 -53.50
N GLN A 25 -35.22 59.68 -53.63
CA GLN A 25 -35.96 58.43 -53.53
C GLN A 25 -35.77 57.55 -54.78
N GLY A 26 -35.81 56.23 -54.60
CA GLY A 26 -35.94 55.27 -55.69
C GLY A 26 -35.75 53.84 -55.19
N GLY A 27 -36.84 53.15 -54.87
CA GLY A 27 -36.84 51.83 -54.27
C GLY A 27 -36.43 50.70 -55.23
N ALA A 28 -35.65 49.77 -54.69
CA ALA A 28 -35.63 48.35 -55.06
C ALA A 28 -35.01 47.58 -53.90
N THR A 29 -35.85 46.90 -53.10
CA THR A 29 -35.43 45.97 -52.07
C THR A 29 -34.79 44.74 -52.72
N VAL A 30 -33.46 44.68 -52.71
CA VAL A 30 -32.69 43.44 -52.86
C VAL A 30 -32.45 42.93 -51.44
N ALA A 31 -33.10 41.82 -51.08
CA ALA A 31 -32.81 41.12 -49.83
C ALA A 31 -31.42 40.48 -49.94
N THR A 32 -30.39 41.21 -49.53
CA THR A 32 -29.10 40.61 -49.17
C THR A 32 -29.31 39.90 -47.84
N GLY A 33 -29.56 38.59 -47.88
CA GLY A 33 -29.48 37.75 -46.70
C GLY A 33 -28.05 37.81 -46.16
N THR A 34 -27.83 38.63 -45.14
CA THR A 34 -26.70 38.45 -44.23
C THR A 34 -26.93 37.14 -43.51
N VAL A 35 -26.32 36.06 -44.01
CA VAL A 35 -26.03 34.89 -43.20
C VAL A 35 -25.08 35.40 -42.12
N ALA A 36 -25.63 35.73 -40.96
CA ALA A 36 -24.83 35.78 -39.75
C ALA A 36 -24.35 34.34 -39.55
N ALA A 37 -23.13 34.05 -39.99
CA ALA A 37 -22.41 32.90 -39.50
C ALA A 37 -22.30 33.12 -37.99
N SER A 38 -23.19 32.51 -37.23
CA SER A 38 -23.03 32.29 -35.81
C SER A 38 -21.85 31.32 -35.67
N GLY A 39 -20.64 31.85 -35.80
CA GLY A 39 -19.45 31.17 -35.35
C GLY A 39 -19.60 31.05 -33.84
N THR A 40 -20.19 29.96 -33.37
CA THR A 40 -20.03 29.51 -32.00
C THR A 40 -18.56 29.12 -31.88
N SER A 41 -17.72 30.08 -31.48
CA SER A 41 -16.33 29.76 -31.12
C SER A 41 -16.39 28.72 -30.00
N ALA A 42 -15.73 27.58 -30.22
CA ALA A 42 -15.65 26.53 -29.21
C ALA A 42 -15.02 27.11 -27.94
N ILE A 43 -15.53 26.67 -26.78
CA ILE A 43 -14.94 27.05 -25.50
C ILE A 43 -13.63 26.29 -25.35
N GLN A 44 -12.53 27.02 -25.14
CA GLN A 44 -11.23 26.40 -24.88
C GLN A 44 -11.19 25.94 -23.43
N SER A 45 -11.19 24.63 -23.20
CA SER A 45 -10.94 24.08 -21.88
C SER A 45 -9.45 24.16 -21.55
N GLU A 46 -9.16 24.43 -20.28
CA GLU A 46 -7.82 24.38 -19.70
C GLU A 46 -7.68 23.11 -18.86
N LEU A 47 -6.44 22.69 -18.57
CA LEU A 47 -6.19 21.61 -17.62
C LEU A 47 -6.19 22.18 -16.20
N VAL A 48 -7.13 21.75 -15.36
CA VAL A 48 -7.12 22.01 -13.92
C VAL A 48 -6.17 21.00 -13.27
N SER A 49 -5.23 21.48 -12.46
CA SER A 49 -4.39 20.64 -11.61
C SER A 49 -4.63 21.01 -10.15
N VAL A 50 -5.01 20.03 -9.34
CA VAL A 50 -5.21 20.19 -7.89
C VAL A 50 -4.29 19.25 -7.14
N ALA A 51 -3.71 19.74 -6.05
CA ALA A 51 -3.01 18.92 -5.08
C ALA A 51 -3.74 19.03 -3.73
N PRO A 52 -4.66 18.10 -3.41
CA PRO A 52 -5.44 18.15 -2.17
C PRO A 52 -4.55 18.27 -0.94
N VAL A 53 -5.02 19.02 0.07
CA VAL A 53 -4.30 19.16 1.34
C VAL A 53 -4.38 17.85 2.10
N GLN A 54 -3.24 17.34 2.57
CA GLN A 54 -3.18 16.13 3.36
C GLN A 54 -3.63 16.42 4.80
N THR A 55 -4.52 15.59 5.35
CA THR A 55 -4.92 15.68 6.77
C THR A 55 -4.00 14.85 7.66
N ASN A 56 -3.89 15.23 8.94
CA ASN A 56 -3.23 14.45 9.99
C ASN A 56 -4.25 13.75 10.92
N GLU A 57 -5.53 13.73 10.55
CA GLU A 57 -6.57 13.00 11.29
C GLU A 57 -6.30 11.49 11.31
N VAL A 58 -6.64 10.86 12.44
CA VAL A 58 -6.77 9.39 12.53
C VAL A 58 -7.97 8.95 11.69
N LEU A 59 -7.78 7.90 10.87
CA LEU A 59 -8.81 7.37 9.99
C LEU A 59 -9.17 5.95 10.42
N HIS A 60 -10.45 5.74 10.73
CA HIS A 60 -11.02 4.45 11.10
C HIS A 60 -11.65 3.81 9.87
N ASN A 61 -10.81 3.27 8.97
CA ASN A 61 -11.25 2.57 7.76
C ASN A 61 -11.47 1.07 8.05
N PRO A 62 -12.31 0.36 7.28
CA PRO A 62 -12.51 -1.08 7.42
C PRO A 62 -11.20 -1.86 7.17
N GLY A 63 -11.05 -3.02 7.80
CA GLY A 63 -9.96 -3.93 7.47
C GLY A 63 -8.59 -3.56 8.06
N MET A 64 -8.54 -2.67 9.05
CA MET A 64 -7.31 -2.25 9.72
C MET A 64 -7.58 -1.72 11.14
N GLY A 65 -6.53 -1.52 11.92
CA GLY A 65 -6.57 -0.82 13.21
C GLY A 65 -6.00 -1.63 14.36
N TRP A 66 -5.93 -0.99 15.53
CA TRP A 66 -5.53 -1.66 16.77
C TRP A 66 -6.51 -2.78 17.12
N VAL A 67 -5.95 -3.86 17.68
CA VAL A 67 -6.72 -5.00 18.21
C VAL A 67 -6.50 -5.09 19.71
N LEU A 68 -7.55 -4.85 20.50
CA LEU A 68 -7.53 -5.14 21.94
C LEU A 68 -7.77 -6.65 22.15
N ILE A 69 -7.00 -7.31 23.03
CA ILE A 69 -7.27 -8.70 23.39
C ILE A 69 -8.15 -8.70 24.64
N ASP A 70 -9.37 -9.21 24.51
CA ASP A 70 -10.33 -9.40 25.61
C ASP A 70 -10.36 -10.88 26.00
N ASN A 71 -10.09 -11.18 27.27
CA ASN A 71 -10.23 -12.55 27.77
C ASN A 71 -11.70 -12.82 28.09
N ALA A 72 -12.26 -13.87 27.49
CA ALA A 72 -13.61 -14.37 27.75
C ALA A 72 -13.51 -15.78 28.38
N ILE A 73 -12.96 -15.83 29.60
CA ILE A 73 -12.75 -17.07 30.36
C ILE A 73 -13.37 -16.99 31.76
N PRO A 74 -13.66 -18.12 32.43
CA PRO A 74 -14.30 -18.11 33.74
C PRO A 74 -13.53 -17.30 34.78
N GLY A 75 -14.22 -16.36 35.42
CA GLY A 75 -13.65 -15.48 36.46
C GLY A 75 -12.83 -14.29 35.95
N HIS A 76 -12.56 -14.23 34.64
CA HIS A 76 -11.75 -13.18 34.02
C HIS A 76 -12.35 -12.77 32.66
N LEU A 77 -13.58 -12.24 32.69
CA LEU A 77 -14.17 -11.53 31.55
C LEU A 77 -13.69 -10.08 31.57
N ASP A 78 -12.94 -9.63 30.57
CA ASP A 78 -12.39 -8.27 30.54
C ASP A 78 -13.29 -7.26 29.83
N ALA A 79 -14.33 -7.69 29.11
CA ALA A 79 -15.30 -6.82 28.43
C ALA A 79 -15.71 -5.60 29.28
N GLY A 80 -15.21 -4.42 28.89
CA GLY A 80 -15.49 -3.14 29.55
C GLY A 80 -14.80 -2.88 30.89
N ARG A 81 -13.94 -3.79 31.34
CA ARG A 81 -13.30 -3.76 32.65
C ARG A 81 -12.38 -2.56 32.84
N THR A 82 -11.61 -2.18 31.81
CA THR A 82 -10.62 -1.10 31.90
C THR A 82 -10.94 0.13 31.03
N GLY A 83 -11.99 0.07 30.20
CA GLY A 83 -12.45 1.21 29.41
C GLY A 83 -13.17 0.81 28.11
N THR A 84 -13.45 1.81 27.27
CA THR A 84 -14.17 1.65 25.99
C THR A 84 -13.31 1.84 24.75
N TYR A 85 -12.06 2.32 24.92
CA TYR A 85 -11.03 2.43 23.88
C TYR A 85 -11.53 3.04 22.54
N PRO A 86 -12.03 4.29 22.50
CA PRO A 86 -12.58 4.90 21.29
C PRO A 86 -11.70 4.81 20.04
N GLU A 87 -10.37 4.90 20.16
CA GLU A 87 -9.40 4.87 19.06
C GLU A 87 -9.00 3.45 18.61
N VAL A 88 -9.54 2.41 19.23
CA VAL A 88 -9.32 1.00 18.86
C VAL A 88 -10.53 0.50 18.08
N ASP A 89 -10.35 0.00 16.86
CA ASP A 89 -11.49 -0.39 16.00
C ASP A 89 -11.92 -1.86 16.16
N ASN A 90 -11.04 -2.70 16.71
CA ASN A 90 -11.23 -4.15 16.71
C ASN A 90 -10.86 -4.78 18.06
N VAL A 91 -11.56 -5.85 18.42
CA VAL A 91 -11.34 -6.63 19.64
C VAL A 91 -11.21 -8.10 19.30
N ALA A 92 -10.09 -8.70 19.70
CA ALA A 92 -9.87 -10.13 19.66
C ALA A 92 -10.41 -10.77 20.94
N VAL A 93 -11.53 -11.49 20.83
CA VAL A 93 -12.11 -12.22 21.96
C VAL A 93 -11.44 -13.58 22.08
N LEU A 94 -10.76 -13.76 23.20
CA LEU A 94 -9.92 -14.92 23.49
C LEU A 94 -10.63 -15.87 24.44
N THR A 95 -10.76 -17.13 24.03
CA THR A 95 -11.25 -18.22 24.88
C THR A 95 -10.67 -19.55 24.38
N HIS A 96 -11.20 -20.67 24.84
CA HIS A 96 -10.63 -21.99 24.62
C HIS A 96 -11.71 -23.06 24.41
N TRP A 97 -11.44 -24.04 23.55
CA TRP A 97 -12.36 -25.12 23.18
C TRP A 97 -13.02 -25.80 24.40
N GLY A 98 -12.23 -26.20 25.39
CA GLY A 98 -12.76 -26.86 26.60
C GLY A 98 -13.67 -26.00 27.49
N GLU A 99 -13.65 -24.67 27.34
CA GLU A 99 -14.65 -23.80 27.99
C GLU A 99 -15.94 -23.74 27.16
N LEU A 100 -15.81 -23.76 25.84
CA LEU A 100 -16.92 -23.73 24.90
C LEU A 100 -17.66 -25.07 24.79
N GLU A 101 -16.99 -26.19 25.06
CA GLU A 101 -17.55 -27.54 25.05
C GLU A 101 -17.16 -28.32 26.33
N PRO A 102 -17.71 -27.93 27.49
CA PRO A 102 -17.38 -28.53 28.78
C PRO A 102 -17.74 -30.02 28.86
N THR A 103 -18.70 -30.47 28.07
CA THR A 103 -19.06 -31.88 27.86
C THR A 103 -19.31 -32.10 26.38
N GLU A 104 -18.91 -33.25 25.84
CA GLU A 104 -19.07 -33.57 24.42
C GLU A 104 -20.50 -33.26 23.92
N GLY A 105 -20.59 -32.46 22.86
CA GLY A 105 -21.85 -32.03 22.22
C GLY A 105 -22.69 -31.04 23.02
N VAL A 106 -22.22 -30.57 24.18
CA VAL A 106 -22.90 -29.56 25.00
C VAL A 106 -22.07 -28.30 25.02
N TYR A 107 -22.51 -27.30 24.25
CA TYR A 107 -21.78 -26.04 24.09
C TYR A 107 -22.25 -24.94 25.04
N ASP A 108 -21.30 -24.19 25.60
CA ASP A 108 -21.54 -22.96 26.36
C ASP A 108 -20.84 -21.77 25.68
N TRP A 109 -21.64 -20.93 25.02
CA TRP A 109 -21.16 -19.77 24.29
C TRP A 109 -21.27 -18.47 25.10
N SER A 110 -21.76 -18.52 26.34
CA SER A 110 -22.27 -17.31 27.01
C SER A 110 -21.20 -16.24 27.20
N LEU A 111 -20.01 -16.60 27.70
CA LEU A 111 -18.93 -15.64 27.92
C LEU A 111 -18.42 -15.01 26.61
N LEU A 112 -18.37 -15.82 25.55
CA LEU A 112 -17.98 -15.36 24.22
C LEU A 112 -19.03 -14.39 23.67
N ASP A 113 -20.33 -14.74 23.77
CA ASP A 113 -21.43 -13.89 23.33
C ASP A 113 -21.51 -12.58 24.13
N ASP A 114 -21.36 -12.62 25.45
CA ASP A 114 -21.37 -11.44 26.32
C ASP A 114 -20.27 -10.44 25.93
N SER A 115 -19.05 -10.94 25.65
CA SER A 115 -17.93 -10.11 25.17
C SER A 115 -18.22 -9.51 23.79
N ILE A 116 -18.66 -10.34 22.83
CA ILE A 116 -19.01 -9.90 21.47
C ILE A 116 -20.08 -8.81 21.53
N GLU A 117 -21.16 -9.03 22.28
CA GLU A 117 -22.27 -8.08 22.38
C GLU A 117 -21.82 -6.76 23.01
N TYR A 118 -21.01 -6.80 24.08
CA TYR A 118 -20.48 -5.60 24.70
C TYR A 118 -19.70 -4.74 23.71
N TRP A 119 -18.70 -5.33 23.04
CA TRP A 119 -17.82 -4.58 22.13
C TRP A 119 -18.52 -4.16 20.83
N ALA A 120 -19.37 -5.01 20.27
CA ALA A 120 -20.15 -4.67 19.08
C ALA A 120 -21.12 -3.50 19.33
N ASN A 121 -21.71 -3.41 20.53
CA ASN A 121 -22.57 -2.29 20.91
C ASN A 121 -21.80 -0.96 21.02
N LEU A 122 -20.46 -1.00 21.14
CA LEU A 122 -19.57 0.15 21.06
C LEU A 122 -19.05 0.40 19.64
N GLY A 123 -19.54 -0.34 18.64
CA GLY A 123 -19.13 -0.23 17.23
C GLY A 123 -17.80 -0.91 16.92
N LYS A 124 -17.27 -1.76 17.80
CA LYS A 124 -16.04 -2.51 17.54
C LYS A 124 -16.31 -3.71 16.64
N ARG A 125 -15.34 -4.01 15.78
CA ARG A 125 -15.31 -5.26 15.00
C ARG A 125 -14.63 -6.36 15.81
N ILE A 126 -14.90 -7.62 15.48
CA ILE A 126 -14.49 -8.78 16.28
C ILE A 126 -13.46 -9.61 15.52
N HIS A 127 -12.42 -10.03 16.24
CA HIS A 127 -11.56 -11.15 15.88
C HIS A 127 -11.79 -12.32 16.84
N PHE A 128 -11.72 -13.54 16.32
CA PHE A 128 -11.77 -14.74 17.15
C PHE A 128 -10.38 -15.28 17.47
N ARG A 129 -10.17 -15.52 18.76
CA ARG A 129 -8.96 -16.08 19.34
C ARG A 129 -9.25 -17.33 20.15
N ILE A 130 -9.82 -18.33 19.48
CA ILE A 130 -10.27 -19.57 20.13
C ILE A 130 -9.18 -20.63 20.02
N SER A 131 -8.45 -20.87 21.12
CA SER A 131 -7.43 -21.92 21.15
C SER A 131 -8.09 -23.30 21.15
N THR A 132 -7.73 -24.17 20.22
CA THR A 132 -8.10 -25.61 20.22
C THR A 132 -6.94 -26.49 20.67
N ASP A 133 -6.02 -25.90 21.42
CA ASP A 133 -4.84 -26.52 22.02
C ASP A 133 -4.54 -25.83 23.36
N ALA A 134 -3.47 -26.24 24.03
CA ALA A 134 -3.11 -25.75 25.34
C ALA A 134 -2.91 -24.24 25.39
N MET A 135 -3.55 -23.58 26.35
CA MET A 135 -3.51 -22.15 26.55
C MET A 135 -3.27 -21.85 28.03
N MET A 136 -2.38 -20.90 28.31
CA MET A 136 -2.13 -20.43 29.67
C MET A 136 -2.12 -18.91 29.76
N ILE A 137 -2.62 -18.40 30.87
CA ILE A 137 -2.58 -16.99 31.25
C ILE A 137 -2.03 -16.96 32.67
N SER A 138 -0.71 -16.90 32.79
CA SER A 138 0.01 -17.11 34.05
C SER A 138 -0.37 -16.12 35.14
N GLY A 139 -0.69 -14.87 34.77
CA GLY A 139 -1.19 -13.84 35.69
C GLY A 139 -2.53 -14.18 36.35
N TYR A 140 -3.31 -15.08 35.75
CA TYR A 140 -4.64 -15.49 36.24
C TYR A 140 -4.67 -16.91 36.82
N GLY A 141 -3.52 -17.59 36.91
CA GLY A 141 -3.55 -18.99 37.35
C GLY A 141 -4.25 -19.92 36.37
N TYR A 142 -4.49 -19.47 35.13
CA TYR A 142 -5.26 -20.19 34.14
C TYR A 142 -4.31 -20.98 33.25
N ALA A 143 -4.45 -22.30 33.24
CA ALA A 143 -3.77 -23.19 32.31
C ALA A 143 -4.70 -24.35 31.95
N LYS A 144 -5.08 -24.44 30.68
CA LYS A 144 -5.97 -25.48 30.15
C LYS A 144 -5.36 -26.10 28.91
N SER A 145 -5.61 -27.39 28.74
CA SER A 145 -5.46 -28.11 27.46
C SER A 145 -6.84 -28.22 26.80
N VAL A 146 -6.92 -28.92 25.68
CA VAL A 146 -8.17 -29.36 25.02
C VAL A 146 -9.17 -30.00 26.01
N PRO A 147 -10.47 -30.13 25.66
CA PRO A 147 -11.47 -30.62 26.61
C PRO A 147 -11.05 -31.94 27.29
N GLU A 148 -11.08 -31.95 28.62
CA GLU A 148 -10.54 -33.04 29.42
C GLU A 148 -11.25 -34.39 29.15
N TRP A 149 -12.49 -34.34 28.65
CA TRP A 149 -13.25 -35.52 28.27
C TRP A 149 -12.60 -36.31 27.10
N LEU A 150 -11.76 -35.68 26.26
CA LEU A 150 -10.98 -36.39 25.24
C LEU A 150 -10.02 -37.40 25.87
N PHE A 151 -9.37 -37.01 26.96
CA PHE A 151 -8.45 -37.89 27.68
C PHE A 151 -9.21 -38.94 28.49
N GLN A 152 -10.28 -38.55 29.19
CA GLN A 152 -10.98 -39.42 30.13
C GLN A 152 -11.90 -40.43 29.46
N GLN A 153 -12.61 -40.04 28.39
CA GLN A 153 -13.60 -40.90 27.73
C GLN A 153 -12.99 -41.69 26.58
N TYR A 154 -12.09 -41.06 25.80
CA TYR A 154 -11.53 -41.66 24.59
C TYR A 154 -10.09 -42.14 24.73
N GLY A 155 -9.41 -41.80 25.84
CA GLY A 155 -8.02 -42.20 26.06
C GLY A 155 -7.06 -41.63 25.02
N VAL A 156 -7.36 -40.44 24.47
CA VAL A 156 -6.46 -39.74 23.55
C VAL A 156 -5.08 -39.61 24.22
N PRO A 157 -3.99 -40.09 23.61
CA PRO A 157 -2.65 -39.92 24.16
C PRO A 157 -2.27 -38.44 24.28
N TYR A 158 -1.38 -38.14 25.20
CA TYR A 158 -0.88 -36.79 25.38
C TYR A 158 0.55 -36.79 25.92
N GLN A 159 1.23 -35.67 25.71
CA GLN A 159 2.49 -35.32 26.36
C GLN A 159 2.21 -34.31 27.47
N GLU A 160 2.92 -34.40 28.60
CA GLU A 160 2.87 -33.38 29.64
C GLU A 160 4.00 -32.38 29.43
N ARG A 161 3.68 -31.09 29.58
CA ARG A 161 4.64 -30.00 29.53
C ARG A 161 4.50 -29.15 30.78
N PHE A 162 5.65 -28.69 31.28
CA PHE A 162 5.74 -27.70 32.35
C PHE A 162 6.30 -26.40 31.77
N ASP A 163 5.52 -25.33 31.81
CA ASP A 163 5.94 -24.00 31.35
C ASP A 163 5.27 -22.92 32.20
N GLN A 164 5.94 -21.78 32.40
CA GLN A 164 5.50 -20.66 33.23
C GLN A 164 4.93 -21.02 34.62
N GLY A 165 5.38 -22.14 35.22
CA GLY A 165 4.90 -22.60 36.53
C GLY A 165 3.68 -23.52 36.48
N TYR A 166 3.19 -23.90 35.31
CA TYR A 166 2.00 -24.73 35.13
C TYR A 166 2.32 -26.01 34.35
N THR A 167 1.69 -27.11 34.76
CA THR A 167 1.67 -28.35 33.99
C THR A 167 0.39 -28.44 33.18
N PHE A 168 0.51 -28.74 31.89
CA PHE A 168 -0.61 -28.94 30.98
C PHE A 168 -0.33 -30.09 30.02
N LYS A 169 -1.39 -30.60 29.40
CA LYS A 169 -1.33 -31.70 28.44
C LYS A 169 -1.28 -31.12 27.02
N LEU A 170 -0.54 -31.76 26.13
CA LEU A 170 -0.54 -31.53 24.70
C LEU A 170 -1.12 -32.79 24.06
N PRO A 171 -2.30 -32.73 23.40
CA PRO A 171 -2.89 -33.92 22.82
C PRO A 171 -2.03 -34.44 21.66
N ASP A 172 -2.04 -35.74 21.45
CA ASP A 172 -1.49 -36.34 20.24
C ASP A 172 -2.38 -35.98 19.05
N TYR A 173 -1.95 -35.01 18.25
CA TYR A 173 -2.69 -34.53 17.09
C TYR A 173 -2.83 -35.58 15.98
N THR A 174 -2.02 -36.64 15.99
CA THR A 174 -2.11 -37.73 15.01
C THR A 174 -3.28 -38.67 15.31
N ASN A 175 -3.84 -38.59 16.51
CA ASN A 175 -4.91 -39.45 16.95
C ASN A 175 -6.21 -39.18 16.14
N PRO A 176 -6.81 -40.20 15.51
CA PRO A 176 -7.99 -40.01 14.66
C PRO A 176 -9.21 -39.54 15.45
N VAL A 177 -9.34 -39.90 16.73
CA VAL A 177 -10.46 -39.43 17.57
C VAL A 177 -10.29 -37.95 17.87
N PHE A 178 -9.08 -37.48 18.17
CA PHE A 178 -8.81 -36.04 18.33
C PHE A 178 -9.23 -35.27 17.06
N MET A 179 -8.81 -35.75 15.89
CA MET A 179 -9.11 -35.13 14.60
C MET A 179 -10.61 -35.10 14.25
N GLU A 180 -11.35 -36.15 14.60
CA GLU A 180 -12.82 -36.21 14.44
C GLU A 180 -13.54 -35.22 15.37
N LYS A 181 -13.12 -35.16 16.64
CA LYS A 181 -13.74 -34.27 17.62
C LYS A 181 -13.40 -32.80 17.39
N LEU A 182 -12.17 -32.51 16.96
CA LEU A 182 -11.78 -31.17 16.53
C LEU A 182 -12.66 -30.70 15.36
N GLU A 183 -12.87 -31.54 14.35
CA GLU A 183 -13.75 -31.22 13.22
C GLU A 183 -15.19 -30.94 13.67
N THR A 184 -15.75 -31.80 14.52
CA THR A 184 -17.11 -31.62 15.07
C THR A 184 -17.25 -30.28 15.81
N PHE A 185 -16.26 -29.93 16.64
CA PHE A 185 -16.24 -28.65 17.34
C PHE A 185 -16.14 -27.46 16.36
N LEU A 186 -15.22 -27.53 15.40
CA LEU A 186 -15.01 -26.45 14.43
C LEU A 186 -16.25 -26.21 13.57
N GLU A 187 -16.98 -27.27 13.19
CA GLU A 187 -18.28 -27.16 12.51
C GLU A 187 -19.30 -26.44 13.38
N ALA A 188 -19.49 -26.85 14.64
CA ALA A 188 -20.42 -26.19 15.55
C ALA A 188 -20.06 -24.71 15.82
N PHE A 189 -18.76 -24.43 15.94
CA PHE A 189 -18.25 -23.08 16.13
C PHE A 189 -18.52 -22.20 14.89
N ALA A 190 -18.19 -22.70 13.71
CA ALA A 190 -18.41 -21.95 12.47
C ALA A 190 -19.90 -21.78 12.15
N ASP A 191 -20.73 -22.80 12.35
CA ASP A 191 -22.18 -22.73 12.13
C ASP A 191 -22.85 -21.64 12.97
N ARG A 192 -22.29 -21.33 14.14
CA ARG A 192 -22.81 -20.27 15.01
C ARG A 192 -22.44 -18.87 14.54
N TYR A 193 -21.21 -18.67 14.04
CA TYR A 193 -20.66 -17.31 13.87
C TYR A 193 -20.17 -16.95 12.46
N ARG A 194 -20.11 -17.88 11.51
CA ARG A 194 -19.56 -17.62 10.16
C ARG A 194 -20.25 -16.46 9.46
N ASP A 195 -21.56 -16.34 9.61
CA ASP A 195 -22.36 -15.32 8.93
C ASP A 195 -22.50 -14.03 9.76
N ASP A 196 -21.79 -13.92 10.90
CA ASP A 196 -21.82 -12.71 11.71
C ASP A 196 -21.10 -11.55 10.97
N PRO A 197 -21.80 -10.45 10.62
CA PRO A 197 -21.19 -9.32 9.91
C PRO A 197 -20.20 -8.53 10.77
N ARG A 198 -20.18 -8.75 12.09
CA ARG A 198 -19.25 -8.09 13.03
C ARG A 198 -17.86 -8.72 13.01
N LEU A 199 -17.75 -9.95 12.51
CA LEU A 199 -16.54 -10.75 12.49
C LEU A 199 -15.65 -10.39 11.29
N ASP A 200 -14.45 -9.88 11.57
CA ASP A 200 -13.42 -9.55 10.57
C ASP A 200 -12.48 -10.74 10.30
N ILE A 201 -11.94 -11.36 11.37
CA ILE A 201 -10.88 -12.39 11.28
C ILE A 201 -11.13 -13.52 12.28
N VAL A 202 -10.79 -14.74 11.88
CA VAL A 202 -10.67 -15.89 12.77
C VAL A 202 -9.23 -16.34 12.80
N ASP A 203 -8.60 -16.30 13.97
CA ASP A 203 -7.26 -16.88 14.12
C ASP A 203 -7.36 -18.41 14.10
N LEU A 204 -6.56 -19.02 13.23
CA LEU A 204 -6.38 -20.47 13.15
C LEU A 204 -5.43 -20.89 14.27
N ARG A 205 -5.99 -21.21 15.44
CA ARG A 205 -5.25 -21.54 16.68
C ARG A 205 -5.25 -23.04 16.96
N GLY A 206 -4.86 -23.80 15.93
CA GLY A 206 -5.04 -25.25 15.86
C GLY A 206 -3.90 -26.12 16.40
N TYR A 207 -2.71 -25.56 16.59
CA TYR A 207 -1.52 -26.29 17.02
C TYR A 207 -0.63 -25.38 17.88
N GLY A 208 -0.06 -25.96 18.93
CA GLY A 208 0.90 -25.31 19.79
C GLY A 208 0.31 -24.62 21.01
N THR A 209 1.19 -24.25 21.94
CA THR A 209 0.78 -23.49 23.13
C THR A 209 0.25 -22.12 22.70
N TRP A 210 -0.84 -21.66 23.31
CA TRP A 210 -1.64 -20.50 22.89
C TRP A 210 -2.18 -20.60 21.45
N GLY A 211 -2.06 -21.75 20.78
CA GLY A 211 -2.35 -21.88 19.36
C GLY A 211 -1.51 -20.95 18.46
N GLU A 212 -0.30 -20.60 18.88
CA GLU A 212 0.64 -19.73 18.13
C GLU A 212 1.54 -20.51 17.16
N TRP A 213 1.14 -21.73 16.82
CA TRP A 213 1.83 -22.61 15.88
C TRP A 213 3.23 -23.06 16.32
N HIS A 214 3.52 -22.99 17.61
CA HIS A 214 4.75 -23.50 18.23
C HIS A 214 4.49 -24.16 19.58
N SER A 215 5.45 -24.93 20.06
CA SER A 215 5.46 -25.60 21.35
C SER A 215 4.32 -26.59 21.57
N GLY A 216 3.93 -27.30 20.51
CA GLY A 216 2.96 -28.39 20.55
C GLY A 216 3.58 -29.76 20.88
N HIS A 217 2.77 -30.81 20.78
CA HIS A 217 3.18 -32.22 20.86
C HIS A 217 4.30 -32.55 19.87
N ASP A 218 5.27 -33.35 20.30
CA ASP A 218 6.35 -33.89 19.46
C ASP A 218 5.83 -34.96 18.48
N PHE A 219 6.50 -35.17 17.35
CA PHE A 219 6.11 -36.13 16.32
C PHE A 219 7.20 -37.17 16.11
N ASP A 220 6.84 -38.36 15.60
CA ASP A 220 7.84 -39.41 15.34
C ASP A 220 8.75 -39.06 14.14
N SER A 221 8.25 -38.24 13.21
CA SER A 221 9.00 -37.83 12.02
C SER A 221 8.54 -36.49 11.45
N TYR A 222 9.37 -35.89 10.58
CA TYR A 222 8.97 -34.69 9.82
C TYR A 222 7.74 -34.96 8.96
N ALA A 223 7.65 -36.14 8.32
CA ALA A 223 6.52 -36.48 7.46
C ALA A 223 5.19 -36.51 8.22
N GLU A 224 5.19 -37.12 9.40
CA GLU A 224 4.02 -37.17 10.29
C GLU A 224 3.59 -35.78 10.73
N ARG A 225 4.56 -34.97 11.22
CA ARG A 225 4.33 -33.56 11.56
C ARG A 225 3.67 -32.80 10.43
N ILE A 226 4.29 -32.80 9.24
CA ILE A 226 3.83 -32.05 8.07
C ILE A 226 2.41 -32.49 7.70
N SER A 227 2.16 -33.81 7.62
CA SER A 227 0.84 -34.32 7.26
C SER A 227 -0.25 -33.96 8.29
N THR A 228 0.11 -33.95 9.58
CA THR A 228 -0.81 -33.63 10.67
C THR A 228 -1.15 -32.14 10.71
N LEU A 229 -0.15 -31.27 10.59
CA LEU A 229 -0.38 -29.82 10.53
C LEU A 229 -1.21 -29.43 9.30
N ARG A 230 -0.97 -30.08 8.15
CA ARG A 230 -1.81 -29.90 6.96
C ARG A 230 -3.26 -30.31 7.21
N ALA A 231 -3.49 -31.44 7.87
CA ALA A 231 -4.84 -31.89 8.23
C ALA A 231 -5.55 -30.91 9.19
N ILE A 232 -4.84 -30.34 10.17
CA ILE A 232 -5.39 -29.30 11.05
C ILE A 232 -5.78 -28.07 10.23
N ILE A 233 -4.89 -27.58 9.36
CA ILE A 233 -5.20 -26.45 8.46
C ILE A 233 -6.43 -26.76 7.61
N ASP A 234 -6.51 -27.96 7.02
CA ASP A 234 -7.63 -28.36 6.18
C ASP A 234 -8.96 -28.41 6.95
N LYS A 235 -8.96 -28.87 8.21
CA LYS A 235 -10.17 -28.90 9.05
C LYS A 235 -10.66 -27.50 9.42
N TRP A 236 -9.76 -26.63 9.86
CA TRP A 236 -10.08 -25.22 10.11
C TRP A 236 -10.58 -24.53 8.84
N TYR A 237 -9.90 -24.76 7.72
CA TYR A 237 -10.27 -24.20 6.44
C TYR A 237 -11.64 -24.69 5.96
N ALA A 238 -11.91 -26.00 6.06
CA ALA A 238 -13.20 -26.59 5.68
C ALA A 238 -14.32 -26.06 6.58
N ALA A 239 -14.08 -26.01 7.89
CA ALA A 239 -15.04 -25.49 8.85
C ALA A 239 -15.35 -24.02 8.61
N TRP A 240 -14.41 -23.17 8.19
CA TRP A 240 -14.66 -21.74 7.95
C TRP A 240 -14.82 -21.36 6.47
N ASN A 241 -14.86 -22.36 5.58
CA ASN A 241 -15.03 -22.22 4.14
C ASN A 241 -16.17 -21.23 3.81
N GLY A 242 -15.80 -20.08 3.23
CA GLY A 242 -16.67 -18.91 3.09
C GLY A 242 -15.84 -17.63 2.96
N ASP A 243 -16.48 -16.47 3.13
CA ASP A 243 -15.88 -15.14 2.90
C ASP A 243 -15.01 -14.62 4.06
N LYS A 244 -14.90 -15.38 5.17
CA LYS A 244 -14.13 -14.96 6.36
C LYS A 244 -12.64 -15.24 6.19
N ILE A 245 -11.81 -14.37 6.77
CA ILE A 245 -10.36 -14.48 6.72
C ILE A 245 -9.87 -15.35 7.87
N LEU A 246 -9.05 -16.35 7.54
CA LEU A 246 -8.34 -17.17 8.53
C LEU A 246 -6.91 -16.68 8.69
N ALA A 247 -6.48 -16.40 9.92
CA ALA A 247 -5.12 -15.94 10.21
C ALA A 247 -4.31 -17.03 10.91
N LEU A 248 -3.29 -17.55 10.24
CA LEU A 248 -2.38 -18.56 10.77
C LEU A 248 -1.12 -17.89 11.36
N SER A 249 -0.71 -18.29 12.56
CA SER A 249 0.56 -17.81 13.12
C SER A 249 1.74 -18.37 12.33
N ASN A 250 2.65 -17.49 11.87
CA ASN A 250 3.88 -17.90 11.18
C ASN A 250 5.11 -17.94 12.11
N SER A 251 4.89 -18.07 13.41
CA SER A 251 5.93 -18.07 14.44
C SER A 251 6.89 -19.26 14.28
N TYR A 252 8.15 -19.04 14.67
CA TYR A 252 9.13 -20.13 14.74
C TYR A 252 8.83 -21.04 15.92
N GLU A 253 9.12 -22.33 15.74
CA GLU A 253 9.39 -23.16 16.91
C GLU A 253 10.65 -22.65 17.61
N TRP A 254 10.56 -22.48 18.93
CA TRP A 254 11.69 -22.05 19.74
C TRP A 254 12.25 -23.17 20.62
N ARG A 255 11.46 -24.20 20.91
CA ARG A 255 11.88 -25.38 21.67
C ARG A 255 12.93 -26.19 20.91
N SER A 256 14.15 -26.23 21.41
CA SER A 256 15.27 -26.97 20.80
C SER A 256 15.23 -28.47 21.06
N GLU A 257 14.43 -28.89 22.03
CA GLU A 257 14.30 -30.27 22.48
C GLU A 257 13.22 -31.06 21.74
N MET A 258 12.46 -30.45 20.83
CA MET A 258 11.41 -31.16 20.08
C MET A 258 11.97 -32.27 19.20
N THR A 259 11.21 -33.37 19.13
CA THR A 259 11.38 -34.45 18.16
C THR A 259 10.28 -34.37 17.09
N PRO A 260 10.61 -34.39 15.77
CA PRO A 260 11.93 -34.03 15.23
C PRO A 260 12.26 -32.56 15.53
N THR A 261 13.54 -32.20 15.45
CA THR A 261 13.99 -30.83 15.70
C THR A 261 13.55 -29.90 14.56
N VAL A 262 12.78 -28.86 14.89
CA VAL A 262 12.22 -27.89 13.91
C VAL A 262 12.55 -26.43 14.26
N ASN A 263 13.23 -26.17 15.37
CA ASN A 263 13.47 -24.82 15.87
C ASN A 263 14.55 -24.03 15.11
N ASN A 264 15.31 -24.69 14.23
CA ASN A 264 16.39 -24.07 13.47
C ASN A 264 16.48 -24.68 12.05
N PRO A 265 15.50 -24.42 11.17
CA PRO A 265 15.53 -24.86 9.78
C PRO A 265 16.77 -24.33 9.06
N ALA A 266 17.39 -25.16 8.23
CA ALA A 266 18.59 -24.82 7.47
C ALA A 266 18.28 -24.04 6.17
N SER A 267 17.01 -24.04 5.73
CA SER A 267 16.56 -23.28 4.58
C SER A 267 15.12 -22.76 4.73
N TYR A 268 14.75 -21.81 3.86
CA TYR A 268 13.39 -21.28 3.80
C TYR A 268 12.37 -22.38 3.45
N GLU A 269 12.74 -23.33 2.60
CA GLU A 269 11.88 -24.46 2.22
C GLU A 269 11.59 -25.40 3.41
N GLU A 270 12.58 -25.63 4.28
CA GLU A 270 12.37 -26.40 5.50
C GLU A 270 11.43 -25.66 6.46
N TYR A 271 11.63 -24.36 6.66
CA TYR A 271 10.72 -23.52 7.46
C TYR A 271 9.28 -23.57 6.94
N MET A 272 9.10 -23.42 5.63
CA MET A 272 7.79 -23.44 4.99
C MET A 272 7.13 -24.82 5.11
N SER A 273 7.89 -25.89 4.86
CA SER A 273 7.37 -27.26 4.81
C SER A 273 7.06 -27.80 6.21
N TRP A 274 8.00 -27.71 7.16
CA TRP A 274 7.88 -28.31 8.51
C TRP A 274 6.74 -27.71 9.34
N SER A 275 6.31 -26.50 9.00
CA SER A 275 5.17 -25.82 9.62
C SER A 275 3.92 -25.77 8.72
N ALA A 276 3.96 -26.42 7.56
CA ALA A 276 2.88 -26.48 6.57
C ALA A 276 2.41 -25.11 6.04
N PHE A 277 3.26 -24.10 6.06
CA PHE A 277 2.96 -22.77 5.50
C PHE A 277 2.84 -22.81 3.97
N ASP A 278 3.57 -23.72 3.31
CA ASP A 278 3.44 -23.99 1.88
C ASP A 278 2.01 -24.44 1.51
N HIS A 279 1.41 -25.27 2.35
CA HIS A 279 0.03 -25.73 2.22
C HIS A 279 -0.97 -24.65 2.56
N ALA A 280 -0.70 -23.85 3.60
CA ALA A 280 -1.53 -22.70 3.96
C ALA A 280 -1.65 -21.70 2.80
N LEU A 281 -0.55 -21.47 2.07
CA LEU A 281 -0.49 -20.67 0.83
C LEU A 281 -1.25 -21.27 -0.36
N THR A 282 -1.89 -22.44 -0.25
CA THR A 282 -2.81 -22.95 -1.27
C THR A 282 -4.26 -22.48 -1.05
N LYS A 283 -4.55 -21.87 0.12
CA LYS A 283 -5.91 -21.52 0.55
C LYS A 283 -6.21 -20.04 0.25
N PRO A 284 -7.21 -19.68 -0.56
CA PRO A 284 -7.44 -18.30 -1.02
C PRO A 284 -7.61 -17.23 0.07
N ASN A 285 -8.37 -17.51 1.13
CA ASN A 285 -8.74 -16.59 2.22
C ASN A 285 -7.93 -16.83 3.52
N LEU A 286 -6.79 -17.52 3.43
CA LEU A 286 -5.87 -17.71 4.55
C LEU A 286 -4.72 -16.70 4.47
N THR A 287 -4.53 -15.96 5.56
CA THR A 287 -3.47 -14.98 5.79
C THR A 287 -2.57 -15.39 6.96
N PHE A 288 -1.55 -14.59 7.23
CA PHE A 288 -0.62 -14.81 8.33
C PHE A 288 -0.74 -13.74 9.42
N ARG A 289 -0.59 -14.19 10.66
CA ARG A 289 -0.25 -13.35 11.81
C ARG A 289 1.14 -13.69 12.33
N ARG A 290 1.80 -12.73 12.97
CA ARG A 290 3.08 -12.96 13.65
C ARG A 290 3.01 -12.63 15.13
N ASP A 291 3.10 -13.66 15.97
CA ASP A 291 3.03 -13.55 17.43
C ASP A 291 4.42 -13.41 18.07
N GLY A 292 4.79 -12.22 18.52
CA GLY A 292 6.11 -11.96 19.09
C GLY A 292 6.98 -11.01 18.28
N ALA A 293 6.37 -10.07 17.58
CA ALA A 293 7.06 -8.89 17.06
C ALA A 293 7.76 -8.15 18.20
N ALA A 294 8.91 -7.54 17.94
CA ALA A 294 9.73 -6.85 18.93
C ALA A 294 10.19 -7.75 20.08
N GLY A 295 10.74 -8.91 19.74
CA GLY A 295 11.32 -9.81 20.75
C GLY A 295 11.67 -11.22 20.26
N ALA A 296 10.94 -11.74 19.27
CA ALA A 296 11.09 -13.13 18.81
C ALA A 296 11.17 -13.30 17.29
N LEU A 297 11.21 -12.22 16.50
CA LEU A 297 11.34 -12.29 15.04
C LEU A 297 12.66 -12.93 14.61
N ARG A 298 12.62 -13.68 13.51
CA ARG A 298 13.78 -14.26 12.86
C ARG A 298 13.80 -13.90 11.37
N GLU A 299 14.56 -14.65 10.57
CA GLU A 299 14.75 -14.34 9.15
C GLU A 299 13.59 -14.81 8.28
N TYR A 300 13.18 -16.09 8.39
CA TYR A 300 12.22 -16.67 7.44
C TYR A 300 10.76 -16.30 7.72
N ASP A 301 10.42 -15.96 8.96
CA ASP A 301 9.09 -15.44 9.30
C ASP A 301 8.91 -14.02 8.72
N ARG A 302 9.95 -13.19 8.76
CA ARG A 302 9.98 -11.90 8.04
C ARG A 302 9.94 -12.11 6.52
N GLN A 303 10.72 -13.06 6.00
CA GLN A 303 10.74 -13.36 4.57
C GLN A 303 9.36 -13.81 4.05
N LEU A 304 8.64 -14.63 4.82
CA LEU A 304 7.29 -15.06 4.50
C LEU A 304 6.31 -13.89 4.45
N LEU A 305 6.31 -13.02 5.46
CA LEU A 305 5.40 -11.86 5.50
C LEU A 305 5.70 -10.87 4.37
N GLU A 306 6.98 -10.61 4.07
CA GLU A 306 7.38 -9.77 2.94
C GLU A 306 6.94 -10.37 1.59
N SER A 307 7.18 -11.67 1.41
CA SER A 307 6.79 -12.40 0.18
C SER A 307 5.26 -12.43 0.03
N PHE A 308 4.55 -12.62 1.13
CA PHE A 308 3.09 -12.61 1.16
C PHE A 308 2.54 -11.22 0.86
N PHE A 309 3.10 -10.17 1.45
CA PHE A 309 2.70 -8.80 1.16
C PHE A 309 2.89 -8.49 -0.33
N ARG A 310 4.03 -8.88 -0.93
CA ARG A 310 4.28 -8.65 -2.36
C ARG A 310 3.44 -9.55 -3.28
N SER A 311 2.82 -10.59 -2.76
CA SER A 311 1.98 -11.50 -3.55
C SER A 311 0.69 -10.86 -4.05
N ASN A 312 -0.02 -11.61 -4.88
CA ASN A 312 -1.32 -11.19 -5.40
C ASN A 312 -2.49 -11.45 -4.42
N ARG A 313 -2.21 -11.96 -3.21
CA ARG A 313 -3.27 -12.33 -2.28
C ARG A 313 -3.98 -11.12 -1.68
N SER A 314 -3.28 -9.98 -1.61
CA SER A 314 -3.77 -8.71 -1.05
C SER A 314 -4.42 -8.80 0.35
N LEU A 315 -4.34 -9.95 1.05
CA LEU A 315 -4.96 -10.20 2.36
C LEU A 315 -4.29 -9.41 3.50
N PRO A 316 -5.00 -9.15 4.61
CA PRO A 316 -4.45 -8.38 5.72
C PRO A 316 -3.41 -9.20 6.49
N LEU A 317 -2.27 -8.59 6.82
CA LEU A 317 -1.32 -9.17 7.77
C LEU A 317 -1.59 -8.68 9.19
N ILE A 318 -1.26 -9.50 10.18
CA ILE A 318 -1.50 -9.21 11.60
C ILE A 318 -0.19 -9.33 12.37
N ALA A 319 0.06 -8.42 13.30
CA ALA A 319 1.20 -8.49 14.20
C ALA A 319 0.73 -8.47 15.66
N GLU A 320 1.39 -9.27 16.49
CA GLU A 320 1.27 -9.20 17.94
C GLU A 320 2.62 -8.97 18.58
N PHE A 321 2.64 -8.08 19.57
CA PHE A 321 3.84 -7.80 20.35
C PHE A 321 4.22 -8.97 21.24
N PHE A 322 5.52 -9.21 21.38
CA PHE A 322 6.07 -10.24 22.27
C PHE A 322 5.73 -10.02 23.75
N GLY A 323 5.66 -8.77 24.20
CA GLY A 323 5.40 -8.43 25.59
C GLY A 323 4.32 -7.39 25.77
N GLY A 324 3.80 -7.30 27.00
CA GLY A 324 2.96 -6.18 27.42
C GLY A 324 3.74 -4.87 27.53
N TYR A 325 3.04 -3.75 27.66
CA TYR A 325 3.67 -2.42 27.72
C TYR A 325 4.82 -2.28 28.74
N GLY A 326 4.63 -2.82 29.95
CA GLY A 326 5.64 -2.79 31.01
C GLY A 326 6.95 -3.50 30.63
N TYR A 327 6.88 -4.52 29.76
CA TYR A 327 8.07 -5.20 29.24
C TYR A 327 8.95 -4.25 28.43
N TYR A 328 8.35 -3.46 27.55
CA TYR A 328 9.06 -2.50 26.70
C TYR A 328 9.51 -1.25 27.45
N VAL A 329 8.73 -0.78 28.43
CA VAL A 329 9.18 0.28 29.36
C VAL A 329 10.43 -0.17 30.11
N GLY A 330 10.51 -1.45 30.47
CA GLY A 330 11.67 -2.08 31.08
C GLY A 330 12.83 -2.40 30.11
N ASN A 331 12.74 -2.00 28.84
CA ASN A 331 13.71 -2.33 27.78
C ASN A 331 13.88 -3.85 27.55
N GLY A 332 12.79 -4.60 27.67
CA GLY A 332 12.75 -6.04 27.41
C GLY A 332 13.20 -6.37 25.99
N SER A 333 14.09 -7.37 25.86
CA SER A 333 14.78 -7.73 24.60
C SER A 333 15.48 -6.57 23.88
N GLY A 334 15.75 -5.45 24.58
CA GLY A 334 16.37 -4.27 24.00
C GLY A 334 15.42 -3.36 23.21
N TYR A 335 14.10 -3.52 23.38
CA TYR A 335 13.10 -2.68 22.73
C TYR A 335 12.45 -1.71 23.72
N THR A 336 12.28 -0.46 23.28
CA THR A 336 11.36 0.52 23.90
C THR A 336 9.97 0.37 23.25
N PRO A 337 8.91 0.98 23.81
CA PRO A 337 7.60 0.97 23.15
C PRO A 337 7.67 1.51 21.71
N ASP A 338 8.43 2.58 21.51
CA ASP A 338 8.64 3.20 20.21
C ASP A 338 9.32 2.25 19.21
N SER A 339 10.45 1.63 19.58
CA SER A 339 11.13 0.71 18.67
C SER A 339 10.37 -0.59 18.46
N ALA A 340 9.54 -1.00 19.42
CA ALA A 340 8.65 -2.14 19.26
C ALA A 340 7.59 -1.86 18.18
N LEU A 341 6.91 -0.72 18.26
CA LEU A 341 5.95 -0.30 17.24
C LEU A 341 6.58 -0.21 15.86
N GLU A 342 7.80 0.34 15.75
CA GLU A 342 8.52 0.37 14.48
C GLU A 342 8.75 -1.00 13.88
N GLU A 343 9.20 -1.98 14.68
CA GLU A 343 9.42 -3.32 14.17
C GLU A 343 8.12 -3.99 13.73
N ALA A 344 7.03 -3.83 14.49
CA ALA A 344 5.73 -4.37 14.12
C ALA A 344 5.23 -3.77 12.79
N LEU A 345 5.36 -2.46 12.59
CA LEU A 345 4.95 -1.79 11.35
C LEU A 345 5.76 -2.24 10.11
N GLN A 346 6.99 -2.73 10.30
CA GLN A 346 7.79 -3.27 9.19
C GLN A 346 7.29 -4.61 8.67
N LEU A 347 6.37 -5.26 9.38
CA LEU A 347 5.75 -6.53 8.95
C LEU A 347 4.54 -6.31 8.05
N HIS A 348 4.35 -5.07 7.57
CA HIS A 348 3.20 -4.66 6.75
C HIS A 348 1.81 -4.97 7.35
N PRO A 349 1.60 -4.83 8.68
CA PRO A 349 0.33 -5.20 9.29
C PRO A 349 -0.81 -4.28 8.88
N ASN A 350 -1.97 -4.88 8.67
CA ASN A 350 -3.27 -4.23 8.74
C ASN A 350 -3.72 -4.05 10.18
N TYR A 351 -3.41 -5.04 11.02
CA TYR A 351 -3.80 -5.11 12.41
C TYR A 351 -2.58 -5.32 13.30
N ILE A 352 -2.53 -4.57 14.40
CA ILE A 352 -1.53 -4.78 15.45
C ILE A 352 -2.29 -4.95 16.77
N THR A 353 -1.94 -5.95 17.57
CA THR A 353 -2.49 -6.03 18.92
C THR A 353 -1.95 -4.90 19.78
N MET A 354 -2.74 -4.45 20.76
CA MET A 354 -2.24 -3.58 21.81
C MET A 354 -1.05 -4.24 22.53
N MET A 355 -0.17 -3.44 23.14
CA MET A 355 0.95 -3.97 23.96
C MET A 355 0.41 -4.60 25.24
N GLY A 356 0.03 -5.87 25.14
CA GLY A 356 -0.60 -6.65 26.20
C GLY A 356 -2.10 -6.88 25.97
N HIS A 357 -2.74 -7.54 26.93
CA HIS A 357 -4.18 -7.78 26.91
C HIS A 357 -4.92 -6.72 27.75
N ASP A 358 -6.24 -6.67 27.59
CA ASP A 358 -7.12 -5.98 28.52
C ASP A 358 -6.99 -6.57 29.95
N GLY A 359 -7.54 -5.87 30.95
CA GLY A 359 -7.38 -6.22 32.35
C GLY A 359 -5.99 -5.83 32.86
N ASP A 360 -5.20 -6.82 33.27
CA ASP A 360 -3.98 -6.60 34.08
C ASP A 360 -2.66 -6.74 33.28
N PHE A 361 -2.73 -6.84 31.95
CA PHE A 361 -1.57 -7.19 31.10
C PHE A 361 -0.96 -6.01 30.32
N GLY A 362 -1.36 -4.78 30.65
CA GLY A 362 -0.66 -3.57 30.20
C GLY A 362 -1.29 -2.83 29.01
N ALA A 363 -2.33 -3.34 28.35
CA ALA A 363 -2.98 -2.62 27.25
C ALA A 363 -3.60 -1.29 27.71
N ALA A 364 -4.23 -1.26 28.90
CA ALA A 364 -4.76 -0.05 29.50
C ALA A 364 -3.67 0.99 29.81
N SER A 365 -2.51 0.55 30.34
CA SER A 365 -1.35 1.42 30.58
C SER A 365 -0.78 1.95 29.27
N PHE A 366 -0.62 1.11 28.24
CA PHE A 366 -0.16 1.55 26.92
C PHE A 366 -1.06 2.66 26.37
N TYR A 367 -2.36 2.40 26.36
CA TYR A 367 -3.36 3.31 25.82
C TYR A 367 -3.40 4.66 26.55
N SER A 368 -3.28 4.65 27.89
CA SER A 368 -3.36 5.87 28.70
C SER A 368 -2.06 6.64 28.79
N GLU A 369 -0.90 5.96 28.83
CA GLU A 369 0.40 6.60 28.99
C GLU A 369 1.05 6.99 27.67
N ARG A 370 0.74 6.30 26.56
CA ARG A 370 1.28 6.58 25.22
C ARG A 370 0.19 6.80 24.15
N PRO A 371 -0.74 7.75 24.34
CA PRO A 371 -1.73 8.09 23.32
C PRO A 371 -1.07 8.56 22.01
N ASP A 372 0.16 9.09 22.09
CA ASP A 372 0.97 9.44 20.92
C ASP A 372 1.30 8.22 20.04
N LEU A 373 1.60 7.06 20.65
CA LEU A 373 1.86 5.82 19.89
C LEU A 373 0.56 5.17 19.39
N ILE A 374 -0.55 5.34 20.10
CA ILE A 374 -1.87 4.91 19.60
C ILE A 374 -2.21 5.66 18.31
N ASP A 375 -2.06 6.99 18.32
CA ASP A 375 -2.25 7.83 17.15
C ASP A 375 -1.25 7.51 16.04
N GLU A 376 0.03 7.30 16.36
CA GLU A 376 1.05 6.94 15.38
C GLU A 376 0.74 5.59 14.72
N GLY A 377 0.36 4.59 15.50
CA GLY A 377 -0.08 3.29 14.98
C GLY A 377 -1.28 3.43 14.06
N ASN A 378 -2.34 4.11 14.49
CA ASN A 378 -3.56 4.30 13.70
C ASN A 378 -3.32 5.08 12.38
N LYS A 379 -2.29 5.92 12.33
CA LYS A 379 -1.92 6.64 11.09
C LYS A 379 -1.08 5.82 10.12
N ARG A 380 -0.44 4.74 10.61
CA ARG A 380 0.58 4.00 9.87
C ARG A 380 0.22 2.55 9.60
N MET A 381 -0.60 1.87 10.41
CA MET A 381 -1.03 0.50 10.11
C MET A 381 -2.10 0.45 9.03
N GLY A 382 -2.23 -0.67 8.33
CA GLY A 382 -3.17 -0.80 7.24
C GLY A 382 -2.90 0.19 6.12
N TYR A 383 -3.93 0.91 5.68
CA TYR A 383 -3.83 1.80 4.53
C TYR A 383 -4.32 3.22 4.85
N ARG A 384 -3.63 4.19 4.26
CA ARG A 384 -3.97 5.60 4.31
C ARG A 384 -3.79 6.20 2.93
N LEU A 385 -4.85 6.12 2.12
CA LEU A 385 -4.81 6.56 0.73
C LEU A 385 -4.85 8.08 0.60
N VAL A 386 -4.01 8.62 -0.27
CA VAL A 386 -3.90 10.05 -0.56
C VAL A 386 -3.91 10.25 -2.07
N ILE A 387 -4.79 11.13 -2.53
CA ILE A 387 -4.69 11.72 -3.87
C ILE A 387 -3.67 12.86 -3.78
N ASN A 388 -2.49 12.64 -4.35
CA ASN A 388 -1.40 13.61 -4.33
C ASN A 388 -1.61 14.72 -5.35
N GLN A 389 -2.17 14.35 -6.49
CA GLN A 389 -2.55 15.25 -7.56
C GLN A 389 -3.78 14.68 -8.27
N ALA A 390 -4.69 15.55 -8.70
CA ALA A 390 -5.70 15.23 -9.68
C ALA A 390 -5.68 16.26 -10.80
N GLN A 391 -5.86 15.81 -12.05
CA GLN A 391 -5.91 16.68 -13.22
C GLN A 391 -7.12 16.34 -14.08
N PHE A 392 -7.83 17.37 -14.54
CA PHE A 392 -9.05 17.22 -15.34
C PHE A 392 -9.34 18.51 -16.14
N PRO A 393 -10.13 18.46 -17.22
CA PRO A 393 -10.50 19.65 -17.98
C PRO A 393 -11.35 20.62 -17.15
N SER A 394 -11.16 21.93 -17.34
CA SER A 394 -11.97 22.98 -16.70
C SER A 394 -13.38 23.09 -17.28
N ALA A 395 -13.57 22.62 -18.52
CA ALA A 395 -14.88 22.53 -19.16
C ALA A 395 -15.01 21.27 -20.02
N VAL A 396 -16.22 20.72 -20.13
CA VAL A 396 -16.56 19.60 -21.01
C VAL A 396 -17.92 19.81 -21.65
N GLN A 397 -18.15 19.16 -22.79
CA GLN A 397 -19.45 19.19 -23.45
C GLN A 397 -20.37 18.13 -22.83
N SER A 398 -21.67 18.44 -22.67
CA SER A 398 -22.66 17.43 -22.31
C SER A 398 -22.65 16.27 -23.32
N GLY A 399 -22.59 15.02 -22.87
CA GLY A 399 -22.50 13.87 -23.76
C GLY A 399 -21.07 13.44 -24.14
N SER A 400 -20.02 14.13 -23.68
CA SER A 400 -18.63 13.74 -23.92
C SER A 400 -18.02 13.01 -22.72
N ALA A 401 -16.91 12.33 -22.97
CA ALA A 401 -16.05 11.78 -21.93
C ALA A 401 -15.47 12.90 -21.05
N PHE A 402 -15.39 12.63 -19.75
CA PHE A 402 -14.66 13.38 -18.74
C PHE A 402 -13.46 12.54 -18.28
N GLU A 403 -12.26 13.02 -18.59
CA GLU A 403 -11.01 12.37 -18.21
C GLU A 403 -10.50 12.94 -16.88
N LEU A 404 -10.21 12.03 -15.95
CA LEU A 404 -9.60 12.35 -14.66
C LEU A 404 -8.27 11.60 -14.57
N ARG A 405 -7.15 12.33 -14.46
CA ARG A 405 -5.85 11.75 -14.10
C ARG A 405 -5.65 11.90 -12.60
N GLN A 406 -5.20 10.85 -11.92
CA GLN A 406 -4.96 10.88 -10.48
C GLN A 406 -3.60 10.27 -10.15
N LEU A 407 -2.90 10.87 -9.20
CA LEU A 407 -1.66 10.33 -8.63
C LEU A 407 -1.90 9.90 -7.18
N TRP A 408 -1.98 8.61 -6.94
CA TRP A 408 -2.26 8.03 -5.62
C TRP A 408 -1.00 7.60 -4.88
N SER A 409 -1.07 7.64 -3.55
CA SER A 409 -0.12 6.96 -2.66
C SER A 409 -0.85 6.34 -1.47
N ASN A 410 -0.22 5.34 -0.85
CA ASN A 410 -0.61 4.82 0.45
C ASN A 410 0.45 5.22 1.49
N LEU A 411 0.03 5.90 2.55
CA LEU A 411 0.89 6.31 3.67
C LEU A 411 0.91 5.29 4.82
N GLY A 412 0.04 4.27 4.77
CA GLY A 412 0.04 3.13 5.69
C GLY A 412 0.93 1.99 5.19
N VAL A 413 1.46 1.19 6.11
CA VAL A 413 2.41 0.10 5.84
C VAL A 413 1.75 -1.16 5.29
N GLY A 414 0.46 -1.37 5.59
CA GLY A 414 -0.36 -2.44 5.03
C GLY A 414 -1.08 -2.01 3.76
N ARG A 415 -2.20 -2.65 3.44
CA ARG A 415 -3.02 -2.34 2.25
C ARG A 415 -4.49 -2.67 2.47
N SER A 416 -5.38 -2.19 1.61
CA SER A 416 -6.75 -2.73 1.62
C SER A 416 -6.77 -4.12 0.98
N TYR A 417 -7.46 -5.07 1.60
CA TYR A 417 -7.68 -6.41 1.05
C TYR A 417 -9.02 -6.56 0.33
N LYS A 418 -9.90 -5.56 0.45
CA LYS A 418 -11.12 -5.43 -0.34
C LYS A 418 -10.94 -4.28 -1.33
N ASN A 419 -11.35 -4.47 -2.57
CA ASN A 419 -11.40 -3.37 -3.52
C ASN A 419 -12.63 -2.50 -3.27
N TYR A 420 -12.46 -1.19 -3.35
CA TYR A 420 -13.54 -0.21 -3.32
C TYR A 420 -13.36 0.67 -4.57
N PRO A 421 -14.20 0.49 -5.60
CA PRO A 421 -14.08 1.23 -6.87
C PRO A 421 -14.14 2.74 -6.68
N LEU A 422 -13.51 3.48 -7.59
CA LEU A 422 -13.53 4.94 -7.58
C LEU A 422 -14.83 5.45 -8.19
N LYS A 423 -15.58 6.26 -7.44
CA LYS A 423 -16.79 6.91 -7.93
C LYS A 423 -16.61 8.42 -8.01
N LEU A 424 -16.94 8.96 -9.18
CA LEU A 424 -17.01 10.39 -9.45
C LEU A 424 -18.44 10.89 -9.19
N TYR A 425 -18.54 12.09 -8.64
CA TYR A 425 -19.78 12.82 -8.42
C TYR A 425 -19.64 14.23 -8.98
N LEU A 426 -20.67 14.69 -9.69
CA LEU A 426 -20.88 16.10 -10.00
C LEU A 426 -22.01 16.61 -9.10
N THR A 427 -21.69 17.58 -8.24
CA THR A 427 -22.66 18.17 -7.30
C THR A 427 -22.94 19.62 -7.64
N ASP A 428 -24.16 20.07 -7.39
CA ASP A 428 -24.52 21.48 -7.54
C ASP A 428 -24.04 22.35 -6.37
N SER A 429 -24.40 23.64 -6.38
CA SER A 429 -24.03 24.60 -5.31
C SER A 429 -24.65 24.29 -3.94
N SER A 430 -25.72 23.49 -3.88
CA SER A 430 -26.34 23.01 -2.65
C SER A 430 -25.63 21.76 -2.09
N GLY A 431 -24.75 21.15 -2.88
CA GLY A 431 -24.07 19.90 -2.56
C GLY A 431 -24.84 18.65 -2.98
N ASP A 432 -25.96 18.81 -3.68
CA ASP A 432 -26.78 17.70 -4.16
C ASP A 432 -26.12 17.02 -5.37
N THR A 433 -26.11 15.68 -5.40
CA THR A 433 -25.57 14.93 -6.54
C THR A 433 -26.47 15.12 -7.76
N VAL A 434 -25.94 15.70 -8.82
CA VAL A 434 -26.62 15.84 -10.12
C VAL A 434 -26.31 14.66 -11.04
N TRP A 435 -25.09 14.12 -10.94
CA TRP A 435 -24.68 12.94 -11.68
C TRP A 435 -23.51 12.24 -10.97
N SER A 436 -23.37 10.93 -11.18
CA SER A 436 -22.23 10.14 -10.70
C SER A 436 -21.97 8.93 -11.59
N ALA A 437 -20.73 8.48 -11.67
CA ALA A 437 -20.34 7.25 -12.33
C ALA A 437 -19.16 6.58 -11.62
N THR A 438 -19.07 5.25 -11.71
CA THR A 438 -18.03 4.44 -11.08
C THR A 438 -17.03 3.96 -12.12
N ASP A 439 -15.75 4.10 -11.80
CA ASP A 439 -14.64 3.43 -12.46
C ASP A 439 -14.37 2.10 -11.74
N GLU A 440 -14.94 1.02 -12.30
CA GLU A 440 -14.79 -0.35 -11.80
C GLU A 440 -13.38 -0.92 -12.02
N ASN A 441 -12.58 -0.26 -12.88
CA ASN A 441 -11.22 -0.69 -13.21
C ASN A 441 -10.17 -0.18 -12.20
N PHE A 442 -10.54 0.77 -11.33
CA PHE A 442 -9.69 1.21 -10.24
C PHE A 442 -9.56 0.14 -9.16
N ASP A 443 -8.35 -0.40 -8.98
CA ASP A 443 -8.02 -1.37 -7.94
C ASP A 443 -7.13 -0.75 -6.85
N MET A 444 -7.74 -0.45 -5.70
CA MET A 444 -7.00 0.10 -4.56
C MET A 444 -6.14 -0.95 -3.82
N THR A 445 -6.40 -2.24 -4.02
CA THR A 445 -5.69 -3.31 -3.29
C THR A 445 -4.23 -3.43 -3.71
N GLY A 446 -3.88 -2.84 -4.86
CA GLY A 446 -2.50 -2.71 -5.34
C GLY A 446 -1.75 -1.47 -4.85
N VAL A 447 -2.42 -0.54 -4.17
CA VAL A 447 -1.81 0.73 -3.75
C VAL A 447 -1.08 0.56 -2.42
N VAL A 448 0.26 0.48 -2.46
CA VAL A 448 1.10 0.22 -1.27
C VAL A 448 2.07 1.36 -0.96
N ALA A 449 2.61 1.36 0.26
CA ALA A 449 3.60 2.36 0.65
C ALA A 449 4.94 2.19 -0.09
N GLY A 450 5.60 3.31 -0.37
CA GLY A 450 6.89 3.35 -1.06
C GLY A 450 6.81 3.45 -2.59
N GLU A 451 5.59 3.52 -3.12
CA GLU A 451 5.30 3.71 -4.54
C GLU A 451 4.25 4.81 -4.73
N VAL A 452 4.10 5.26 -5.98
CA VAL A 452 2.98 6.09 -6.42
C VAL A 452 2.29 5.41 -7.59
N TYR A 453 1.01 5.72 -7.77
CA TYR A 453 0.17 5.08 -8.78
C TYR A 453 -0.55 6.15 -9.56
N GLU A 454 -0.13 6.35 -10.79
CA GLU A 454 -0.81 7.21 -11.73
C GLU A 454 -1.90 6.43 -12.46
N THR A 455 -3.14 6.81 -12.21
CA THR A 455 -4.35 6.20 -12.77
C THR A 455 -5.09 7.20 -13.65
N PHE A 456 -5.76 6.68 -14.67
CA PHE A 456 -6.57 7.45 -15.61
C PHE A 456 -7.97 6.85 -15.60
N SER A 457 -8.95 7.67 -15.24
CA SER A 457 -10.36 7.28 -15.22
C SER A 457 -11.11 8.10 -16.26
N SER A 458 -11.90 7.44 -17.10
CA SER A 458 -12.74 8.06 -18.10
C SER A 458 -14.21 7.83 -17.75
N PHE A 459 -15.01 8.89 -17.82
CA PHE A 459 -16.43 8.80 -17.50
C PHE A 459 -17.29 9.45 -18.58
N GLU A 460 -18.28 8.73 -19.09
CA GLU A 460 -19.21 9.25 -20.10
C GLU A 460 -20.31 10.09 -19.46
N LEU A 461 -20.33 11.39 -19.75
CA LEU A 461 -21.39 12.28 -19.26
C LEU A 461 -22.67 12.09 -20.08
N PRO A 462 -23.86 12.11 -19.47
CA PRO A 462 -25.11 12.00 -20.21
C PRO A 462 -25.38 13.29 -20.97
N THR A 463 -26.05 13.20 -22.12
CA THR A 463 -26.49 14.39 -22.87
C THR A 463 -27.57 15.21 -22.14
N SER A 464 -28.19 14.63 -21.11
CA SER A 464 -29.25 15.26 -20.31
C SER A 464 -28.74 16.12 -19.15
N ILE A 465 -27.43 16.11 -18.85
CA ILE A 465 -26.88 16.99 -17.81
C ILE A 465 -27.07 18.45 -18.23
N ALA A 466 -27.53 19.29 -17.31
CA ALA A 466 -27.73 20.70 -17.61
C ALA A 466 -26.37 21.41 -17.74
N PRO A 467 -26.25 22.41 -18.63
CA PRO A 467 -25.07 23.27 -18.63
C PRO A 467 -24.97 24.06 -17.32
N GLY A 468 -23.77 24.19 -16.78
CA GLY A 468 -23.52 24.87 -15.51
C GLY A 468 -22.18 24.51 -14.87
N GLU A 469 -21.88 25.19 -13.77
CA GLU A 469 -20.71 24.87 -12.94
C GLU A 469 -21.10 23.80 -11.91
N TYR A 470 -20.28 22.76 -11.80
CA TYR A 470 -20.42 21.67 -10.84
C TYR A 470 -19.15 21.49 -10.03
N ASP A 471 -19.31 21.10 -8.77
CA ASP A 471 -18.21 20.60 -7.95
C ASP A 471 -17.89 19.16 -8.38
N VAL A 472 -16.61 18.89 -8.63
CA VAL A 472 -16.08 17.55 -8.93
C VAL A 472 -15.67 16.89 -7.63
N ARG A 473 -16.34 15.80 -7.26
CA ARG A 473 -16.07 15.05 -6.02
C ARG A 473 -15.80 13.59 -6.29
N VAL A 474 -15.03 12.97 -5.41
CA VAL A 474 -14.72 11.53 -5.50
C VAL A 474 -14.89 10.81 -4.16
N ALA A 475 -15.16 9.52 -4.22
CA ALA A 475 -15.10 8.60 -3.09
C ALA A 475 -14.71 7.20 -3.58
N LEU A 476 -14.15 6.35 -2.70
CA LEU A 476 -14.14 4.91 -2.94
C LEU A 476 -15.36 4.29 -2.27
N VAL A 477 -16.08 3.45 -3.02
CA VAL A 477 -17.42 3.01 -2.65
C VAL A 477 -17.51 1.51 -2.38
N ASP A 478 -18.43 1.13 -1.49
CA ASP A 478 -18.80 -0.26 -1.24
C ASP A 478 -19.59 -0.88 -2.40
N ASP A 479 -19.96 -2.15 -2.26
CA ASP A 479 -20.71 -2.91 -3.28
C ASP A 479 -22.13 -2.36 -3.50
N GLN A 480 -22.60 -1.48 -2.61
CA GLN A 480 -23.88 -0.77 -2.72
C GLN A 480 -23.70 0.63 -3.34
N GLY A 481 -22.47 1.02 -3.68
CA GLY A 481 -22.14 2.31 -4.29
C GLY A 481 -22.10 3.48 -3.32
N ASN A 482 -22.04 3.23 -2.00
CA ASN A 482 -21.93 4.24 -0.96
C ASN A 482 -20.46 4.54 -0.62
N PRO A 483 -20.07 5.80 -0.37
CA PRO A 483 -18.74 6.15 0.12
C PRO A 483 -18.36 5.37 1.39
N ALA A 484 -17.28 4.57 1.30
CA ALA A 484 -16.89 3.63 2.36
C ALA A 484 -15.50 3.93 2.95
N ILE A 485 -14.62 4.57 2.18
CA ILE A 485 -13.23 4.81 2.58
C ILE A 485 -12.97 6.29 2.83
N ARG A 486 -12.35 6.59 3.97
CA ARG A 486 -11.82 7.92 4.26
C ARG A 486 -10.40 8.05 3.71
N PHE A 487 -10.16 9.13 2.97
CA PHE A 487 -8.84 9.48 2.46
C PHE A 487 -8.05 10.30 3.48
N GLY A 488 -6.72 10.24 3.37
CA GLY A 488 -5.77 11.08 4.09
C GLY A 488 -5.70 12.52 3.58
N ILE A 489 -6.79 13.07 3.04
CA ILE A 489 -6.88 14.45 2.55
C ILE A 489 -8.05 15.21 3.20
N GLU A 490 -7.99 16.53 3.16
CA GLU A 490 -9.09 17.43 3.54
C GLU A 490 -10.15 17.51 2.42
N GLY A 491 -11.23 18.29 2.65
CA GLY A 491 -12.26 18.54 1.64
C GLY A 491 -13.42 17.52 1.61
N ARG A 492 -13.52 16.67 2.64
CA ARG A 492 -14.64 15.74 2.86
C ARG A 492 -15.92 16.50 3.21
N ASP A 493 -17.02 16.17 2.55
CA ASP A 493 -18.36 16.66 2.91
C ASP A 493 -19.10 15.72 3.89
N SER A 494 -20.36 16.03 4.20
CA SER A 494 -21.20 15.22 5.10
C SER A 494 -21.60 13.85 4.53
N GLU A 495 -21.43 13.63 3.23
CA GLU A 495 -21.70 12.35 2.55
C GLU A 495 -20.41 11.54 2.33
N ASN A 496 -19.29 11.95 2.93
CA ASN A 496 -17.96 11.35 2.78
C ASN A 496 -17.37 11.42 1.35
N ARG A 497 -17.73 12.45 0.58
CA ARG A 497 -17.14 12.72 -0.75
C ARG A 497 -16.10 13.83 -0.67
N TYR A 498 -15.03 13.72 -1.44
CA TYR A 498 -13.87 14.62 -1.39
C TYR A 498 -13.85 15.56 -2.60
N LEU A 499 -13.78 16.88 -2.36
CA LEU A 499 -13.70 17.89 -3.42
C LEU A 499 -12.34 17.88 -4.13
N LEU A 500 -12.35 17.81 -5.45
CA LEU A 500 -11.17 17.99 -6.30
C LEU A 500 -11.15 19.36 -6.99
N GLY A 501 -12.32 19.92 -7.32
CA GLY A 501 -12.40 21.27 -7.89
C GLY A 501 -13.71 21.50 -8.59
N LYS A 502 -13.70 22.34 -9.63
CA LYS A 502 -14.90 22.78 -10.35
C LYS A 502 -14.80 22.45 -11.84
N LEU A 503 -15.92 22.06 -12.42
CA LEU A 503 -16.08 21.70 -13.82
C LEU A 503 -17.24 22.49 -14.42
N ASN A 504 -17.02 23.14 -15.56
CA ASN A 504 -18.10 23.73 -16.35
C ASN A 504 -18.60 22.72 -17.39
N VAL A 505 -19.89 22.41 -17.35
CA VAL A 505 -20.54 21.59 -18.37
C VAL A 505 -21.22 22.50 -19.37
N GLU A 506 -20.96 22.29 -20.64
CA GLU A 506 -21.39 23.17 -21.74
C GLU A 506 -22.31 22.45 -22.71
N SER A 507 -23.29 23.17 -23.25
CA SER A 507 -24.13 22.66 -24.35
C SER A 507 -23.47 22.78 -25.72
N GLY A 508 -22.48 23.67 -25.84
CA GLY A 508 -21.72 23.91 -27.07
C GLY A 508 -20.45 23.07 -27.18
N SER A 509 -19.78 23.16 -28.32
CA SER A 509 -18.50 22.49 -28.55
C SER A 509 -17.43 23.00 -27.58
N VAL A 510 -16.73 22.07 -26.93
CA VAL A 510 -15.56 22.35 -26.09
C VAL A 510 -14.32 21.78 -26.76
N THR A 511 -13.27 22.58 -26.87
CA THR A 511 -11.94 22.12 -27.29
C THR A 511 -11.18 21.66 -26.05
N MET A 512 -10.88 20.36 -25.97
CA MET A 512 -10.16 19.76 -24.86
C MET A 512 -8.70 20.26 -24.81
N PRO A 513 -8.10 20.37 -23.61
CA PRO A 513 -6.68 20.68 -23.50
C PRO A 513 -5.84 19.57 -24.13
N GLN A 514 -4.77 19.96 -24.81
CA GLN A 514 -3.74 19.01 -25.25
C GLN A 514 -2.85 18.66 -24.04
N ASP A 515 -2.73 17.38 -23.73
CA ASP A 515 -1.73 16.85 -22.80
C ASP A 515 -0.59 16.26 -23.65
N ASP A 516 0.66 16.60 -23.35
CA ASP A 516 1.85 16.17 -24.11
C ASP A 516 2.24 14.71 -23.82
N SER A 517 1.35 13.94 -23.18
CA SER A 517 1.56 12.53 -22.87
C SER A 517 1.45 11.64 -24.12
N ILE A 518 2.36 10.67 -24.22
CA ILE A 518 2.29 9.61 -25.23
C ILE A 518 1.48 8.46 -24.64
N ARG A 519 0.48 7.96 -25.37
CA ARG A 519 -0.42 6.88 -24.90
C ARG A 519 -0.51 5.73 -25.90
N ASP A 520 -0.57 4.50 -25.40
CA ASP A 520 -0.84 3.30 -26.19
C ASP A 520 -1.56 2.24 -25.35
N ALA A 521 -2.68 1.75 -25.85
CA ALA A 521 -3.48 0.69 -25.24
C ALA A 521 -3.65 -0.52 -26.19
N PHE A 522 -2.79 -0.65 -27.21
CA PHE A 522 -2.74 -1.76 -28.17
C PHE A 522 -4.03 -2.10 -28.96
N GLU A 523 -5.10 -1.30 -28.82
CA GLU A 523 -6.43 -1.54 -29.42
C GLU A 523 -6.46 -1.59 -30.96
N GLY A 524 -5.36 -1.22 -31.63
CA GLY A 524 -5.17 -1.49 -33.06
C GLY A 524 -4.92 -2.96 -33.42
N GLY A 525 -4.72 -3.82 -32.42
CA GLY A 525 -4.63 -5.28 -32.55
C GLY A 525 -3.29 -5.82 -33.03
N SER A 526 -2.28 -4.96 -33.21
CA SER A 526 -0.94 -5.37 -33.64
C SER A 526 0.14 -4.35 -33.24
N PHE A 527 1.41 -4.77 -33.18
CA PHE A 527 2.52 -3.82 -33.02
C PHE A 527 2.68 -2.86 -34.21
N ALA A 528 2.22 -3.25 -35.42
CA ALA A 528 2.27 -2.36 -36.58
C ALA A 528 1.40 -1.10 -36.40
N SER A 529 0.33 -1.19 -35.61
CA SER A 529 -0.57 -0.10 -35.24
C SER A 529 -0.24 0.56 -33.90
N SER A 530 0.85 0.14 -33.25
CA SER A 530 1.27 0.61 -31.91
C SER A 530 2.52 1.48 -31.98
N GLN A 531 2.81 2.21 -30.91
CA GLN A 531 4.05 2.91 -30.59
C GLN A 531 5.17 1.96 -30.12
N TYR A 532 4.88 0.66 -30.02
CA TYR A 532 5.79 -0.37 -29.48
C TYR A 532 6.00 -1.52 -30.46
N VAL A 533 7.06 -2.31 -30.21
CA VAL A 533 7.42 -3.51 -30.97
C VAL A 533 7.65 -4.71 -30.05
N GLY A 534 7.41 -5.92 -30.56
CA GLY A 534 7.71 -7.17 -29.85
C GLY A 534 9.22 -7.32 -29.69
N GLY A 535 9.69 -7.31 -28.44
CA GLY A 535 11.05 -7.01 -27.99
C GLY A 535 12.19 -7.82 -28.61
N PHE A 536 13.05 -8.43 -27.80
CA PHE A 536 14.20 -9.16 -28.33
C PHE A 536 13.73 -10.30 -29.23
N GLN A 537 14.19 -10.35 -30.48
CA GLN A 537 13.82 -11.39 -31.45
C GLN A 537 12.31 -11.59 -31.65
N GLY A 538 11.47 -10.59 -31.36
CA GLY A 538 10.02 -10.72 -31.49
C GLY A 538 9.37 -11.62 -30.43
N LEU A 539 9.97 -11.73 -29.24
CA LEU A 539 9.45 -12.56 -28.15
C LEU A 539 8.06 -12.14 -27.63
N GLY A 540 7.67 -10.87 -27.78
CA GLY A 540 6.34 -10.40 -27.41
C GLY A 540 5.34 -10.43 -28.56
N VAL A 541 4.05 -10.44 -28.20
CA VAL A 541 2.91 -10.43 -29.13
C VAL A 541 1.83 -9.48 -28.63
N VAL A 542 0.98 -8.97 -29.53
CA VAL A 542 -0.31 -8.37 -29.15
C VAL A 542 -1.36 -9.49 -29.12
N THR A 543 -2.08 -9.64 -28.02
CA THR A 543 -3.02 -10.74 -27.77
C THR A 543 -4.42 -10.21 -27.51
N ASN A 544 -5.44 -10.99 -27.92
CA ASN A 544 -6.86 -10.78 -27.58
C ASN A 544 -7.44 -11.95 -26.76
N GLN A 545 -6.58 -12.81 -26.20
CA GLN A 545 -7.02 -13.90 -25.35
C GLN A 545 -7.57 -13.33 -24.03
N PRO A 546 -8.83 -13.61 -23.64
CA PRO A 546 -9.47 -12.94 -22.49
C PRO A 546 -8.72 -13.11 -21.15
N ASP A 547 -8.03 -14.23 -20.95
CA ASP A 547 -7.23 -14.48 -19.75
C ASP A 547 -5.95 -13.62 -19.72
N LYS A 548 -5.52 -13.07 -20.86
CA LYS A 548 -4.31 -12.26 -21.03
C LYS A 548 -4.60 -10.79 -21.29
N VAL A 549 -5.81 -10.41 -21.68
CA VAL A 549 -6.15 -8.98 -21.85
C VAL A 549 -6.24 -8.31 -20.48
N VAL A 550 -5.68 -7.10 -20.39
CA VAL A 550 -5.65 -6.26 -19.19
C VAL A 550 -6.90 -5.37 -19.15
N ASP A 551 -7.13 -4.62 -20.23
CA ASP A 551 -8.33 -3.82 -20.48
C ASP A 551 -8.64 -3.82 -21.98
N GLY A 552 -9.83 -3.39 -22.38
CA GLY A 552 -10.20 -3.30 -23.79
C GLY A 552 -10.21 -4.64 -24.52
N SER A 553 -9.68 -4.65 -25.74
CA SER A 553 -9.71 -5.81 -26.64
C SER A 553 -8.34 -6.45 -26.82
N TYR A 554 -7.24 -5.71 -26.60
CA TYR A 554 -5.90 -6.16 -26.92
C TYR A 554 -4.88 -5.66 -25.89
N SER A 555 -3.90 -6.51 -25.55
CA SER A 555 -2.75 -6.09 -24.73
C SER A 555 -1.44 -6.67 -25.29
N ALA A 556 -0.30 -6.08 -24.94
CA ALA A 556 1.00 -6.68 -25.22
C ALA A 556 1.30 -7.80 -24.22
N TYR A 557 1.76 -8.96 -24.68
CA TYR A 557 1.99 -10.14 -23.85
C TYR A 557 3.38 -10.73 -24.05
N GLY A 558 4.00 -11.17 -22.95
CA GLY A 558 5.26 -11.89 -22.93
C GLY A 558 5.27 -13.05 -21.94
N SER A 559 6.07 -14.08 -22.23
CA SER A 559 6.27 -15.22 -21.34
C SER A 559 7.65 -15.83 -21.52
N ALA A 560 8.20 -16.40 -20.44
CA ALA A 560 9.49 -17.07 -20.46
C ALA A 560 9.48 -18.33 -19.57
N PRO A 561 10.26 -19.38 -19.90
CA PRO A 561 10.47 -20.51 -18.98
C PRO A 561 11.35 -20.10 -17.79
N SER A 562 11.22 -20.79 -16.66
CA SER A 562 11.99 -20.50 -15.45
C SER A 562 13.51 -20.65 -15.60
N THR A 563 13.97 -21.35 -16.63
CA THR A 563 15.37 -21.53 -16.99
C THR A 563 15.97 -20.35 -17.75
N GLN A 564 15.13 -19.44 -18.27
CA GLN A 564 15.61 -18.29 -19.03
C GLN A 564 15.98 -17.17 -18.06
N ASP A 565 17.25 -16.78 -18.04
CA ASP A 565 17.72 -15.71 -17.15
C ASP A 565 17.05 -14.39 -17.52
N TRP A 566 17.29 -13.81 -18.70
CA TRP A 566 16.65 -12.56 -19.13
C TRP A 566 15.80 -12.75 -20.40
N SER A 567 14.61 -12.14 -20.43
CA SER A 567 13.67 -12.19 -21.56
C SER A 567 12.96 -10.85 -21.75
N GLU A 568 13.31 -10.12 -22.80
CA GLU A 568 12.72 -8.81 -23.11
C GLU A 568 11.65 -8.99 -24.20
N PHE A 569 10.38 -8.71 -23.87
CA PHE A 569 9.26 -9.00 -24.77
C PHE A 569 8.62 -7.74 -25.38
N LEU A 570 8.88 -6.55 -24.85
CA LEU A 570 8.28 -5.31 -25.35
C LEU A 570 9.31 -4.18 -25.34
N TYR A 571 9.43 -3.48 -26.47
CA TYR A 571 10.23 -2.26 -26.61
C TYR A 571 9.39 -1.10 -27.11
N SER A 572 9.69 0.13 -26.68
CA SER A 572 9.20 1.32 -27.39
C SER A 572 9.85 1.40 -28.77
N ASP A 573 9.08 1.75 -29.80
CA ASP A 573 9.59 1.96 -31.16
C ASP A 573 10.32 3.31 -31.23
N THR A 574 11.65 3.29 -31.34
CA THR A 574 12.48 4.50 -31.37
C THR A 574 12.22 5.40 -32.58
N ALA A 575 11.55 4.89 -33.62
CA ALA A 575 11.12 5.72 -34.75
C ALA A 575 9.86 6.54 -34.43
N LYS A 576 9.12 6.19 -33.38
CA LYS A 576 7.86 6.82 -33.00
C LYS A 576 7.93 7.52 -31.63
N ILE A 577 8.68 6.94 -30.70
CA ILE A 577 8.97 7.51 -29.38
C ILE A 577 10.44 7.88 -29.32
N ALA A 578 10.72 9.19 -29.28
CA ALA A 578 12.07 9.72 -29.12
C ALA A 578 12.23 10.33 -27.73
N LEU A 579 12.95 9.63 -26.85
CA LEU A 579 13.30 10.15 -25.52
C LEU A 579 14.48 11.11 -25.63
N GLU A 580 14.33 12.29 -25.04
CA GLU A 580 15.33 13.36 -25.08
C GLU A 580 16.46 13.10 -24.06
N PRO A 581 17.72 13.45 -24.37
CA PRO A 581 18.81 13.38 -23.38
C PRO A 581 18.56 14.29 -22.18
N GLY A 582 19.04 13.90 -20.99
CA GLY A 582 18.98 14.71 -19.77
C GLY A 582 17.56 15.04 -19.31
N THR A 583 16.58 14.24 -19.72
CA THR A 583 15.14 14.53 -19.54
C THR A 583 14.50 13.52 -18.61
N THR A 584 13.70 14.03 -17.67
CA THR A 584 12.94 13.22 -16.73
C THR A 584 11.60 12.82 -17.35
N TYR A 585 11.27 11.54 -17.25
CA TYR A 585 10.00 10.97 -17.67
C TYR A 585 9.34 10.20 -16.53
N THR A 586 8.02 10.23 -16.50
CA THR A 586 7.19 9.33 -15.71
C THR A 586 6.40 8.43 -16.66
N VAL A 587 6.51 7.12 -16.47
CA VAL A 587 5.82 6.10 -17.26
C VAL A 587 4.85 5.34 -16.36
N SER A 588 3.56 5.40 -16.67
CA SER A 588 2.54 4.58 -16.03
C SER A 588 2.06 3.49 -16.99
N PHE A 589 1.74 2.31 -16.48
CA PHE A 589 1.13 1.23 -17.27
C PHE A 589 0.34 0.29 -16.38
N ARG A 590 -0.71 -0.31 -16.94
CA ARG A 590 -1.41 -1.44 -16.32
C ARG A 590 -0.78 -2.75 -16.76
N TYR A 591 -0.85 -3.74 -15.90
CA TYR A 591 -0.35 -5.07 -16.21
C TYR A 591 -1.19 -6.15 -15.58
N LYS A 592 -1.14 -7.35 -16.16
CA LYS A 592 -1.75 -8.56 -15.62
C LYS A 592 -0.74 -9.70 -15.59
N ALA A 593 -0.39 -10.14 -14.39
CA ALA A 593 0.43 -11.35 -14.22
C ALA A 593 -0.41 -12.58 -14.58
N THR A 594 0.08 -13.42 -15.49
CA THR A 594 -0.62 -14.63 -15.95
C THR A 594 0.11 -15.92 -15.56
N ALA A 595 1.39 -15.83 -15.22
CA ALA A 595 2.13 -16.90 -14.54
C ALA A 595 3.21 -16.30 -13.64
N THR A 596 3.27 -16.77 -12.39
CA THR A 596 4.28 -16.33 -11.40
C THR A 596 5.69 -16.66 -11.88
N PRO A 597 6.66 -15.75 -11.74
CA PRO A 597 8.07 -16.07 -11.95
C PRO A 597 8.59 -17.17 -11.00
N GLY A 598 9.72 -17.79 -11.35
CA GLY A 598 10.40 -18.74 -10.45
C GLY A 598 10.87 -18.09 -9.14
N PRO A 599 11.45 -18.85 -8.19
CA PRO A 599 11.84 -18.34 -6.87
C PRO A 599 12.77 -17.11 -6.91
N ASN A 600 13.67 -17.04 -7.89
CA ASN A 600 14.59 -15.92 -8.11
C ASN A 600 14.15 -14.99 -9.27
N GLY A 601 12.92 -15.18 -9.74
CA GLY A 601 12.38 -14.48 -10.90
C GLY A 601 11.54 -13.27 -10.55
N PHE A 602 11.45 -12.35 -11.51
CA PHE A 602 10.68 -11.12 -11.40
C PHE A 602 10.32 -10.58 -12.79
N TYR A 603 9.29 -9.74 -12.83
CA TYR A 603 9.04 -8.85 -13.97
C TYR A 603 9.87 -7.59 -13.79
N TYR A 604 10.25 -6.93 -14.89
CA TYR A 604 10.98 -5.68 -14.82
C TYR A 604 10.63 -4.69 -15.92
N PHE A 605 10.90 -3.43 -15.61
CA PHE A 605 10.88 -2.29 -16.52
C PHE A 605 12.21 -1.54 -16.42
N LEU A 606 12.72 -1.02 -17.54
CA LEU A 606 13.83 -0.06 -17.56
C LEU A 606 13.85 0.75 -18.87
N ALA A 607 14.58 1.85 -18.87
CA ALA A 607 14.99 2.57 -20.06
C ALA A 607 16.48 2.31 -20.34
N ARG A 608 16.82 1.97 -21.58
CA ARG A 608 18.18 1.63 -22.01
C ARG A 608 18.61 2.42 -23.23
N THR A 609 19.86 2.83 -23.28
CA THR A 609 20.52 3.33 -24.49
C THR A 609 21.08 2.16 -25.31
N GLY A 610 20.89 2.18 -26.62
CA GLY A 610 21.47 1.19 -27.54
C GLY A 610 22.99 1.32 -27.73
N SER A 611 23.57 2.45 -27.36
CA SER A 611 24.99 2.78 -27.54
C SER A 611 25.79 2.81 -26.23
N GLY A 612 25.12 2.83 -25.07
CA GLY A 612 25.74 2.68 -23.75
C GLY A 612 25.87 1.23 -23.27
N SER A 613 26.56 1.05 -22.15
CA SER A 613 26.56 -0.22 -21.39
C SER A 613 25.36 -0.29 -20.42
N PHE A 614 25.12 -1.45 -19.81
CA PHE A 614 24.08 -1.63 -18.78
C PHE A 614 24.23 -0.70 -17.56
N ALA A 615 25.41 -0.08 -17.37
CA ALA A 615 25.60 0.95 -16.36
C ALA A 615 24.67 2.17 -16.57
N HIS A 616 24.18 2.37 -17.80
CA HIS A 616 23.26 3.45 -18.18
C HIS A 616 21.79 3.03 -18.20
N ASP A 617 21.44 1.85 -17.67
CA ASP A 617 20.03 1.51 -17.51
C ASP A 617 19.41 2.44 -16.45
N LYS A 618 18.29 3.08 -16.82
CA LYS A 618 17.56 4.03 -15.99
C LYS A 618 16.19 3.48 -15.61
N GLY A 619 15.69 3.86 -14.44
CA GLY A 619 14.36 3.46 -13.97
C GLY A 619 14.18 1.97 -13.73
N PHE A 620 15.26 1.23 -13.47
CA PHE A 620 15.20 -0.21 -13.24
C PHE A 620 14.28 -0.53 -12.06
N THR A 621 13.12 -1.09 -12.38
CA THR A 621 12.06 -1.40 -11.43
C THR A 621 11.71 -2.87 -11.59
N THR A 622 11.66 -3.60 -10.47
CA THR A 622 11.30 -5.03 -10.46
C THR A 622 10.09 -5.25 -9.58
N TRP A 623 9.28 -6.23 -9.93
CA TRP A 623 8.17 -6.67 -9.10
C TRP A 623 7.85 -8.14 -9.36
N ARG A 624 7.10 -8.74 -8.44
CA ARG A 624 6.70 -10.14 -8.49
C ARG A 624 5.29 -10.26 -7.95
N ASP A 625 4.32 -10.43 -8.84
CA ASP A 625 2.96 -10.79 -8.49
C ASP A 625 2.69 -12.24 -8.89
N ASP A 626 1.81 -12.89 -8.15
CA ASP A 626 1.25 -14.18 -8.56
C ASP A 626 0.19 -14.00 -9.67
N SER A 627 -0.07 -15.07 -10.43
CA SER A 627 -1.01 -15.02 -11.56
C SER A 627 -2.43 -14.63 -11.15
N GLY A 628 -3.06 -13.71 -11.88
CA GLY A 628 -4.51 -13.46 -11.83
C GLY A 628 -4.91 -12.02 -11.51
N LEU A 629 -4.00 -11.16 -11.03
CA LEU A 629 -4.31 -9.77 -10.74
C LEU A 629 -3.91 -8.82 -11.87
N THR A 630 -4.75 -7.81 -12.06
CA THR A 630 -4.43 -6.60 -12.82
C THR A 630 -4.02 -5.50 -11.85
N ARG A 631 -2.87 -4.86 -12.08
CA ARG A 631 -2.35 -3.78 -11.24
C ARG A 631 -1.76 -2.67 -12.12
N THR A 632 -1.32 -1.59 -11.48
CA THR A 632 -0.64 -0.44 -12.12
C THR A 632 0.77 -0.31 -11.59
N LYS A 633 1.72 0.06 -12.47
CA LYS A 633 3.05 0.53 -12.08
C LYS A 633 3.28 1.93 -12.63
N THR A 634 3.98 2.75 -11.85
CA THR A 634 4.46 4.06 -12.26
C THR A 634 5.95 4.15 -11.97
N VAL A 635 6.74 4.45 -13.00
CA VAL A 635 8.21 4.52 -12.92
C VAL A 635 8.67 5.89 -13.39
N THR A 636 9.50 6.53 -12.57
CA THR A 636 10.14 7.82 -12.90
C THR A 636 11.62 7.63 -13.09
N PHE A 637 12.17 8.16 -14.18
CA PHE A 637 13.61 8.10 -14.47
C PHE A 637 14.07 9.33 -15.24
N THR A 638 15.38 9.57 -15.23
CA THR A 638 16.02 10.63 -16.03
C THR A 638 17.04 10.00 -16.96
N THR A 639 16.93 10.28 -18.25
CA THR A 639 17.92 9.86 -19.26
C THR A 639 19.24 10.60 -19.04
N ASP A 640 20.35 9.97 -19.42
CA ASP A 640 21.65 10.67 -19.39
C ASP A 640 21.69 11.82 -20.40
N GLU A 641 22.52 12.82 -20.12
CA GLU A 641 22.67 14.02 -20.95
C GLU A 641 23.27 13.76 -22.35
N THR A 642 23.93 12.61 -22.55
CA THR A 642 24.74 12.34 -23.76
C THR A 642 24.10 11.39 -24.75
N PHE A 643 23.17 10.52 -24.32
CA PHE A 643 22.60 9.48 -25.18
C PHE A 643 21.23 9.92 -25.74
N GLN A 644 21.04 9.76 -27.05
CA GLN A 644 19.83 10.16 -27.79
C GLN A 644 18.97 8.95 -28.21
N ASP A 645 19.40 7.75 -27.86
CA ASP A 645 18.87 6.48 -28.36
C ASP A 645 18.26 5.64 -27.23
N TYR A 646 17.75 6.31 -26.20
CA TYR A 646 17.02 5.66 -25.12
C TYR A 646 15.71 5.05 -25.64
N TYR A 647 15.42 3.84 -25.21
CA TYR A 647 14.15 3.14 -25.43
C TYR A 647 13.70 2.41 -24.17
N LEU A 648 12.41 2.20 -24.04
CA LEU A 648 11.78 1.52 -22.91
C LEU A 648 11.75 0.01 -23.14
N ILE A 649 11.91 -0.76 -22.07
CA ILE A 649 11.94 -2.22 -22.07
C ILE A 649 11.02 -2.75 -20.97
N TRP A 650 10.19 -3.74 -21.34
CA TRP A 650 9.56 -4.66 -20.38
C TRP A 650 10.09 -6.07 -20.59
N GLY A 651 10.37 -6.76 -19.49
CA GLY A 651 10.94 -8.10 -19.52
C GLY A 651 10.60 -8.97 -18.32
N LEU A 652 11.06 -10.21 -18.40
CA LEU A 652 10.94 -11.24 -17.38
C LEU A 652 12.32 -11.80 -17.06
N ARG A 653 12.51 -12.17 -15.79
CA ARG A 653 13.69 -12.88 -15.32
C ARG A 653 13.32 -14.21 -14.66
N SER A 654 14.00 -15.29 -15.01
CA SER A 654 13.75 -16.64 -14.44
C SER A 654 12.27 -17.07 -14.50
N GLY A 655 11.64 -16.81 -15.64
CA GLY A 655 10.30 -17.27 -16.01
C GLY A 655 9.14 -16.33 -15.69
N GLY A 656 7.93 -16.84 -15.93
CA GLY A 656 6.66 -16.13 -15.72
C GLY A 656 5.97 -15.75 -17.03
N ALA A 657 4.82 -15.11 -16.90
CA ALA A 657 4.07 -14.53 -18.03
C ALA A 657 3.29 -13.30 -17.57
N ILE A 658 3.22 -12.27 -18.41
CA ILE A 658 2.64 -10.97 -18.09
C ILE A 658 2.10 -10.28 -19.33
N SER A 659 1.02 -9.54 -19.16
CA SER A 659 0.51 -8.58 -20.14
C SER A 659 0.67 -7.15 -19.68
N ILE A 660 0.89 -6.22 -20.61
CA ILE A 660 1.06 -4.78 -20.40
C ILE A 660 0.04 -4.04 -21.28
N ASP A 661 -0.55 -3.00 -20.72
CA ASP A 661 -1.57 -2.18 -21.37
C ASP A 661 -1.62 -0.76 -20.79
N ASP A 662 -2.39 0.11 -21.42
CA ASP A 662 -2.62 1.50 -20.99
C ASP A 662 -1.32 2.25 -20.64
N ILE A 663 -0.32 2.17 -21.51
CA ILE A 663 0.97 2.81 -21.28
C ILE A 663 0.81 4.31 -21.51
N VAL A 664 1.22 5.10 -20.52
CA VAL A 664 1.27 6.57 -20.58
C VAL A 664 2.67 7.06 -20.23
N ILE A 665 3.28 7.85 -21.12
CA ILE A 665 4.58 8.49 -20.92
C ILE A 665 4.36 10.00 -20.77
N THR A 666 4.74 10.56 -19.62
CA THR A 666 4.71 11.99 -19.35
C THR A 666 6.14 12.54 -19.30
N LYS A 667 6.39 13.64 -20.01
CA LYS A 667 7.64 14.41 -19.92
C LYS A 667 7.54 15.42 -18.79
N GLU A 668 8.47 15.38 -17.84
CA GLU A 668 8.43 16.21 -16.64
C GLU A 668 9.24 17.50 -16.81
N LEU A 669 8.54 18.60 -17.10
CA LEU A 669 9.17 19.89 -17.46
C LEU A 669 9.78 20.65 -16.28
N GLU A 670 9.27 20.44 -15.06
CA GLU A 670 9.80 21.05 -13.81
C GLU A 670 10.57 20.01 -12.97
N ALA A 671 11.39 19.18 -13.61
CA ALA A 671 12.23 18.19 -12.94
C ALA A 671 13.66 18.67 -12.67
N VAL A 672 14.23 18.21 -11.56
CA VAL A 672 15.65 18.38 -11.22
C VAL A 672 16.24 17.02 -10.93
N HIS A 673 17.39 16.71 -11.54
CA HIS A 673 18.08 15.44 -11.39
C HIS A 673 19.51 15.60 -10.86
N ASP A 674 20.00 14.55 -10.18
CA ASP A 674 21.37 14.39 -9.72
C ASP A 674 21.71 12.89 -9.60
N SER A 675 22.68 12.42 -10.38
CA SER A 675 23.22 11.06 -10.37
C SER A 675 24.62 10.97 -9.74
N PHE A 676 25.15 12.07 -9.18
CA PHE A 676 26.52 12.17 -8.65
C PHE A 676 27.67 11.93 -9.65
N GLU A 677 27.41 11.49 -10.89
CA GLU A 677 28.45 11.18 -11.89
C GLU A 677 29.22 12.41 -12.39
N SER A 678 28.67 13.62 -12.25
CA SER A 678 29.32 14.87 -12.69
C SER A 678 30.32 15.47 -11.68
N GLY A 679 31.03 14.64 -10.90
CA GLY A 679 32.05 15.09 -9.94
C GLY A 679 31.71 14.83 -8.45
N GLY A 680 30.83 13.86 -8.19
CA GLY A 680 30.44 13.41 -6.86
C GLY A 680 29.73 14.49 -6.04
N LEU A 681 29.75 14.31 -4.71
CA LEU A 681 29.10 15.21 -3.74
C LEU A 681 29.51 16.69 -3.86
N SER A 682 30.72 16.96 -4.37
CA SER A 682 31.26 18.32 -4.51
C SER A 682 30.54 19.15 -5.58
N ALA A 683 30.12 18.49 -6.67
CA ALA A 683 29.36 19.09 -7.76
C ALA A 683 27.84 18.90 -7.61
N SER A 684 27.42 18.01 -6.70
CA SER A 684 26.02 17.68 -6.48
C SER A 684 25.20 18.80 -5.80
N ARG A 685 23.89 18.69 -5.96
CA ARG A 685 22.85 19.47 -5.26
C ARG A 685 22.68 19.05 -3.81
N TYR A 686 23.47 18.09 -3.32
CA TYR A 686 23.35 17.49 -2.01
C TYR A 686 24.62 17.68 -1.17
N GLU A 687 24.47 17.60 0.15
CA GLU A 687 25.54 17.75 1.11
C GLU A 687 25.36 16.78 2.28
N LEU A 688 26.48 16.40 2.91
CA LEU A 688 26.46 15.51 4.05
C LEU A 688 26.04 16.23 5.33
N GLY A 689 25.45 15.47 6.24
CA GLY A 689 25.22 15.91 7.61
C GLY A 689 26.52 16.26 8.33
N THR A 690 26.43 17.18 9.30
CA THR A 690 27.57 17.54 10.14
C THR A 690 28.12 16.31 10.87
N GLY A 691 29.44 16.08 10.77
CA GLY A 691 30.11 14.93 11.39
C GLY A 691 29.82 13.58 10.71
N GLN A 692 29.19 13.59 9.54
CA GLN A 692 28.94 12.37 8.75
C GLN A 692 30.05 12.17 7.72
N THR A 693 30.42 10.91 7.51
CA THR A 693 31.26 10.48 6.38
C THR A 693 30.40 9.64 5.46
N ALA A 694 30.27 10.05 4.20
CA ALA A 694 29.80 9.16 3.15
C ALA A 694 30.97 8.78 2.26
N GLY A 695 31.08 7.50 1.97
CA GLY A 695 31.99 6.99 0.94
C GLY A 695 31.31 7.05 -0.41
N SER A 696 32.07 7.39 -1.45
CA SER A 696 31.68 7.11 -2.83
C SER A 696 31.82 5.62 -3.09
N LEU A 697 30.72 4.98 -3.47
CA LEU A 697 30.73 3.60 -3.91
C LEU A 697 30.90 3.55 -5.42
N SER A 698 31.93 2.85 -5.89
CA SER A 698 32.19 2.59 -7.30
C SER A 698 32.18 1.10 -7.60
N GLY A 699 32.05 0.74 -8.87
CA GLY A 699 32.04 -0.67 -9.31
C GLY A 699 30.85 -1.44 -8.74
N ALA A 700 31.03 -2.74 -8.43
CA ALA A 700 29.95 -3.64 -8.02
C ALA A 700 29.26 -3.26 -6.70
N ALA A 701 29.82 -2.32 -5.92
CA ALA A 701 29.24 -1.81 -4.70
C ALA A 701 28.37 -0.55 -4.93
N GLY A 702 28.51 0.14 -6.07
CA GLY A 702 27.71 1.31 -6.44
C GLY A 702 26.36 0.93 -7.06
N LEU A 703 25.39 1.83 -6.95
CA LEU A 703 24.07 1.79 -7.59
C LEU A 703 24.17 2.36 -9.01
N HIS A 704 24.82 1.63 -9.91
CA HIS A 704 25.16 2.09 -11.28
C HIS A 704 26.14 3.28 -11.31
N GLY A 705 26.95 3.36 -12.37
CA GLY A 705 28.01 4.37 -12.46
C GLY A 705 29.15 4.17 -11.45
N ASP A 706 29.97 5.21 -11.29
CA ASP A 706 31.16 5.18 -10.43
C ASP A 706 30.88 5.76 -9.03
N TRP A 707 29.71 6.39 -8.78
CA TRP A 707 29.48 7.17 -7.55
C TRP A 707 28.08 7.02 -6.93
N SER A 708 27.96 6.26 -5.84
CA SER A 708 26.80 6.35 -4.93
C SER A 708 27.16 6.80 -3.52
N ILE A 709 26.19 7.32 -2.75
CA ILE A 709 26.41 7.81 -1.38
C ILE A 709 26.06 6.72 -0.37
N SER A 710 27.03 6.36 0.49
CA SER A 710 26.84 5.40 1.60
C SER A 710 26.87 6.05 2.99
N SER A 711 26.30 5.39 4.01
CA SER A 711 26.40 5.81 5.42
C SER A 711 26.72 4.60 6.33
N VAL A 712 27.38 4.85 7.48
CA VAL A 712 27.72 3.86 8.52
C VAL A 712 27.19 4.27 9.91
N SER A 713 26.62 3.30 10.62
CA SER A 713 25.66 3.34 11.75
C SER A 713 25.71 4.40 12.87
N ASP A 714 24.52 4.96 13.16
CA ASP A 714 23.84 5.36 14.43
C ASP A 714 22.52 6.04 13.98
N GLU A 715 21.54 6.34 14.86
CA GLU A 715 20.34 7.11 14.40
C GLU A 715 20.73 8.53 13.96
N ARG A 716 20.85 8.76 12.65
CA ARG A 716 21.37 10.01 12.10
C ARG A 716 20.79 10.32 10.73
N ASN A 717 20.75 11.61 10.42
CA ASN A 717 20.50 12.12 9.09
C ASN A 717 21.85 12.28 8.38
N PHE A 718 22.02 11.63 7.24
CA PHE A 718 23.31 11.57 6.56
C PHE A 718 23.39 12.42 5.29
N LEU A 719 22.28 12.62 4.59
CA LEU A 719 22.23 13.37 3.33
C LEU A 719 21.15 14.45 3.36
N TYR A 720 21.47 15.62 2.82
CA TYR A 720 20.58 16.77 2.74
C TYR A 720 20.64 17.42 1.36
N SER A 721 19.51 17.95 0.88
CA SER A 721 19.58 18.87 -0.26
C SER A 721 20.18 20.21 0.14
N ARG A 722 21.06 20.76 -0.69
CA ARG A 722 21.67 22.08 -0.50
C ARG A 722 20.60 23.15 -0.72
N LYS A 723 20.24 23.87 0.34
CA LYS A 723 19.18 24.91 0.33
C LYS A 723 19.39 25.99 -0.74
N ASN A 724 20.63 26.25 -1.12
CA ASN A 724 20.96 27.30 -2.11
C ASN A 724 20.92 26.79 -3.56
N VAL A 725 20.86 25.47 -3.78
CA VAL A 725 20.93 24.83 -5.10
C VAL A 725 19.59 24.21 -5.48
N LEU A 726 19.01 23.38 -4.60
CA LEU A 726 17.65 22.85 -4.76
C LEU A 726 16.69 23.64 -3.87
N LYS A 727 15.99 24.61 -4.48
CA LYS A 727 15.03 25.47 -3.77
C LYS A 727 13.61 24.95 -3.91
N LEU A 728 13.15 24.24 -2.89
CA LEU A 728 11.74 23.85 -2.78
C LEU A 728 10.89 25.11 -2.57
N LYS A 729 9.86 25.28 -3.41
CA LYS A 729 8.87 26.36 -3.32
C LYS A 729 7.96 26.07 -2.11
N LYS A 730 7.42 27.12 -1.49
CA LYS A 730 6.41 27.02 -0.43
C LYS A 730 5.06 26.57 -1.03
N ASP A 731 4.20 25.99 -0.22
CA ASP A 731 2.83 25.57 -0.60
C ASP A 731 2.83 24.72 -1.88
N SER A 732 3.74 23.74 -1.96
CA SER A 732 3.99 22.96 -3.18
C SER A 732 4.12 21.47 -2.88
N VAL A 733 3.83 20.64 -3.89
CA VAL A 733 3.96 19.20 -3.82
C VAL A 733 5.05 18.75 -4.78
N TYR A 734 5.85 17.78 -4.34
CA TYR A 734 6.98 17.24 -5.07
C TYR A 734 6.91 15.73 -5.11
N LEU A 735 7.16 15.16 -6.29
CA LEU A 735 7.49 13.76 -6.44
C LEU A 735 9.01 13.62 -6.35
N VAL A 736 9.49 12.82 -5.41
CA VAL A 736 10.93 12.55 -5.24
C VAL A 736 11.18 11.08 -5.48
N THR A 737 11.97 10.78 -6.50
CA THR A 737 12.40 9.42 -6.82
C THR A 737 13.90 9.31 -6.61
N PHE A 738 14.36 8.19 -6.05
CA PHE A 738 15.77 7.87 -5.95
C PHE A 738 15.97 6.37 -5.98
N ARG A 739 17.16 5.94 -6.40
CA ARG A 739 17.60 4.56 -6.29
C ARG A 739 18.22 4.30 -4.94
N TRP A 740 18.02 3.11 -4.40
CA TRP A 740 18.61 2.74 -3.13
C TRP A 740 18.98 1.25 -3.07
N LYS A 741 19.92 0.90 -2.18
CA LYS A 741 20.27 -0.48 -1.84
C LYS A 741 20.72 -0.55 -0.37
N PRO A 742 20.19 -1.49 0.43
CA PRO A 742 20.72 -1.74 1.76
C PRO A 742 22.10 -2.41 1.65
N LEU A 743 23.09 -1.86 2.35
CA LEU A 743 24.43 -2.43 2.49
C LEU A 743 24.55 -3.26 3.77
N ALA A 744 23.78 -2.90 4.81
CA ALA A 744 23.62 -3.67 6.03
C ALA A 744 22.18 -3.55 6.54
N THR A 745 21.62 -4.67 6.98
CA THR A 745 20.24 -4.78 7.47
C THR A 745 20.05 -3.99 8.77
N PRO A 746 19.01 -3.15 8.91
CA PRO A 746 18.65 -2.52 10.18
C PRO A 746 18.27 -3.55 11.26
N SER A 747 18.65 -3.30 12.52
CA SER A 747 18.34 -4.17 13.68
C SER A 747 17.64 -3.42 14.81
N GLY A 748 16.96 -4.13 15.72
CA GLY A 748 16.35 -3.56 16.93
C GLY A 748 15.27 -2.51 16.67
N GLY A 749 14.36 -2.76 15.71
CA GLY A 749 13.39 -1.76 15.25
C GLY A 749 14.01 -0.62 14.42
N GLY A 750 15.19 -0.86 13.86
CA GLY A 750 15.87 0.05 12.94
C GLY A 750 15.17 0.20 11.59
N TYR A 751 15.42 1.30 10.89
CA TYR A 751 14.78 1.65 9.62
C TYR A 751 15.64 2.63 8.80
N PHE A 752 15.37 2.71 7.50
CA PHE A 752 15.76 3.84 6.65
C PHE A 752 14.63 4.87 6.63
N ARG A 753 14.95 6.15 6.44
CA ARG A 753 13.95 7.23 6.40
C ARG A 753 14.25 8.30 5.36
N PHE A 754 13.17 8.85 4.82
CA PHE A 754 13.19 9.95 3.86
C PHE A 754 12.09 10.96 4.20
N GLY A 755 12.37 12.24 3.93
CA GLY A 755 11.39 13.30 4.07
C GLY A 755 11.96 14.67 3.77
N ALA A 756 11.30 15.69 4.32
CA ALA A 756 11.74 17.07 4.22
C ALA A 756 11.68 17.79 5.57
N GLU A 757 12.48 18.82 5.76
CA GLU A 757 12.49 19.60 6.99
C GLU A 757 12.63 21.10 6.74
N SER A 758 11.96 21.90 7.57
CA SER A 758 12.18 23.33 7.72
C SER A 758 12.62 23.62 9.15
N LYS A 759 13.74 24.34 9.34
CA LYS A 759 14.21 24.74 10.68
C LYS A 759 13.30 25.79 11.32
N LYS A 760 12.48 26.46 10.51
CA LYS A 760 11.57 27.54 10.94
C LYS A 760 10.18 27.04 11.28
N SER A 761 9.83 25.83 10.84
CA SER A 761 8.51 25.25 11.12
C SER A 761 8.26 24.97 12.60
N GLY A 762 9.31 24.84 13.41
CA GLY A 762 9.17 24.41 14.81
C GLY A 762 8.72 22.95 14.95
N ALA A 763 8.34 22.29 13.86
CA ALA A 763 8.05 20.87 13.80
C ALA A 763 9.37 20.08 13.68
N ALA A 764 9.38 18.87 14.23
CA ALA A 764 10.41 17.90 13.89
C ALA A 764 10.48 17.73 12.36
N PRO A 765 11.62 17.32 11.79
CA PRO A 765 11.70 16.96 10.37
C PRO A 765 10.49 16.11 9.99
N SER A 766 9.76 16.49 8.95
CA SER A 766 8.69 15.64 8.41
C SER A 766 9.34 14.46 7.68
N PHE A 767 9.87 13.51 8.46
CA PHE A 767 10.17 12.18 7.95
C PHE A 767 8.83 11.50 7.74
N VAL A 768 8.35 11.58 6.50
CA VAL A 768 7.03 11.05 6.13
C VAL A 768 7.11 9.53 5.91
N HIS A 769 8.31 9.00 5.65
CA HIS A 769 8.47 7.61 5.22
C HIS A 769 9.61 6.92 5.95
N ARG A 770 9.29 5.77 6.56
CA ARG A 770 10.23 4.81 7.15
C ARG A 770 10.04 3.48 6.43
N TRP A 771 11.13 2.79 6.12
CA TRP A 771 11.07 1.46 5.52
C TRP A 771 12.23 0.58 6.00
N TYR A 772 12.07 -0.71 5.80
CA TYR A 772 13.08 -1.73 6.08
C TYR A 772 13.71 -2.22 4.76
N GLY A 773 14.98 -2.61 4.82
CA GLY A 773 15.66 -3.26 3.71
C GLY A 773 16.64 -4.30 4.18
N ALA A 774 16.51 -5.52 3.66
CA ALA A 774 17.47 -6.60 3.92
C ALA A 774 18.65 -6.48 2.96
N SER A 775 19.88 -6.74 3.43
CA SER A 775 21.10 -6.64 2.61
C SER A 775 21.13 -7.53 1.35
N SER A 776 20.24 -8.52 1.25
CA SER A 776 20.04 -9.36 0.07
C SER A 776 19.24 -8.69 -1.05
N GLN A 777 18.62 -7.54 -0.80
CA GLN A 777 17.82 -6.82 -1.78
C GLN A 777 18.70 -6.19 -2.87
N GLU A 778 18.23 -6.29 -4.11
CA GLU A 778 18.82 -5.62 -5.26
C GLU A 778 18.53 -4.12 -5.24
N GLY A 779 19.33 -3.33 -5.96
CA GLY A 779 19.16 -1.90 -6.02
C GLY A 779 17.92 -1.49 -6.84
N GLU A 780 16.90 -0.96 -6.17
CA GLU A 780 15.60 -0.57 -6.74
C GLU A 780 15.34 0.94 -6.61
N SER A 781 14.41 1.45 -7.42
CA SER A 781 13.89 2.81 -7.27
C SER A 781 12.78 2.88 -6.20
N ARG A 782 12.76 3.97 -5.43
CA ARG A 782 11.63 4.36 -4.57
C ARG A 782 11.15 5.74 -4.91
N THR A 783 9.84 5.93 -4.80
CA THR A 783 9.20 7.20 -5.07
C THR A 783 8.32 7.62 -3.91
N TYR A 784 8.51 8.85 -3.46
CA TYR A 784 7.79 9.44 -2.34
C TYR A 784 7.27 10.82 -2.69
N VAL A 785 6.17 11.21 -2.04
CA VAL A 785 5.58 12.55 -2.20
C VAL A 785 5.97 13.42 -1.01
N VAL A 786 6.51 14.60 -1.31
CA VAL A 786 6.91 15.60 -0.32
C VAL A 786 6.05 16.84 -0.48
N ARG A 787 5.56 17.37 0.64
CA ARG A 787 4.75 18.59 0.67
C ARG A 787 5.47 19.67 1.45
N THR A 788 5.46 20.89 0.94
CA THR A 788 5.94 22.08 1.64
C THR A 788 4.76 22.94 2.07
N ASP A 789 4.88 23.56 3.24
CA ASP A 789 3.93 24.55 3.73
C ASP A 789 4.40 25.98 3.39
N SER A 790 3.93 26.97 4.14
CA SER A 790 4.28 28.39 3.98
C SER A 790 5.76 28.76 4.18
N PHE A 791 6.59 27.87 4.75
CA PHE A 791 8.02 28.11 4.97
C PHE A 791 8.84 27.96 3.67
N LYS A 792 9.91 28.76 3.56
CA LYS A 792 10.75 28.84 2.35
C LYS A 792 12.09 28.10 2.47
N ASP A 793 12.37 27.49 3.62
CA ASP A 793 13.68 26.91 3.93
C ASP A 793 13.67 25.38 3.97
N TYR A 794 12.66 24.75 3.36
CA TYR A 794 12.59 23.31 3.21
C TYR A 794 13.83 22.75 2.51
N ARG A 795 14.29 21.60 2.99
CA ARG A 795 15.27 20.74 2.33
C ARG A 795 14.86 19.29 2.43
N LEU A 796 15.25 18.48 1.45
CA LEU A 796 15.12 17.03 1.50
C LEU A 796 16.16 16.44 2.45
N VAL A 797 15.79 15.35 3.13
CA VAL A 797 16.63 14.71 4.15
C VAL A 797 16.49 13.19 4.04
N TRP A 798 17.65 12.52 4.07
CA TRP A 798 17.73 11.08 4.25
C TRP A 798 18.41 10.74 5.57
N GLY A 799 17.93 9.69 6.21
CA GLY A 799 18.47 9.19 7.46
C GLY A 799 18.26 7.71 7.63
N LEU A 800 18.79 7.19 8.72
CA LEU A 800 18.65 5.79 9.11
C LEU A 800 18.72 5.64 10.63
N LYS A 801 18.28 4.49 11.12
CA LYS A 801 18.46 4.00 12.48
C LYS A 801 18.86 2.54 12.38
N GLY A 802 20.15 2.23 12.60
CA GLY A 802 20.69 0.87 12.42
C GLY A 802 20.76 0.45 10.95
N GLY A 803 21.86 -0.18 10.55
CA GLY A 803 22.12 -0.57 9.16
C GLY A 803 22.79 0.51 8.32
N ASP A 804 23.03 0.18 7.05
CA ASP A 804 23.80 0.97 6.08
C ASP A 804 23.06 0.97 4.72
N ILE A 805 23.11 2.08 3.99
CA ILE A 805 22.35 2.29 2.73
C ILE A 805 23.19 3.00 1.68
N ALA A 806 23.02 2.64 0.42
CA ALA A 806 23.47 3.39 -0.77
C ALA A 806 22.29 4.15 -1.41
N ILE A 807 22.52 5.37 -1.91
CA ILE A 807 21.52 6.19 -2.63
C ILE A 807 22.12 6.77 -3.92
N ASP A 808 21.30 6.80 -4.98
CA ASP A 808 21.65 7.34 -6.31
C ASP A 808 20.43 7.85 -7.12
N ASP A 809 20.67 8.40 -8.31
CA ASP A 809 19.69 8.80 -9.33
C ASP A 809 18.50 9.62 -8.77
N ILE A 810 18.79 10.67 -7.99
CA ILE A 810 17.75 11.45 -7.31
C ILE A 810 17.08 12.38 -8.32
N SER A 811 15.77 12.23 -8.49
CA SER A 811 14.91 13.09 -9.32
C SER A 811 13.83 13.75 -8.47
N VAL A 812 13.65 15.06 -8.64
CA VAL A 812 12.68 15.88 -7.91
C VAL A 812 11.81 16.62 -8.92
N ILE A 813 10.53 16.25 -8.98
CA ILE A 813 9.54 16.82 -9.89
C ILE A 813 8.57 17.65 -9.07
N LYS A 814 8.27 18.88 -9.51
CA LYS A 814 7.20 19.66 -8.91
C LYS A 814 5.86 19.30 -9.56
N LEU A 815 4.89 18.90 -8.75
CA LEU A 815 3.51 18.63 -9.17
C LEU A 815 2.66 19.91 -9.24
#